data_AF-A0A0D2FI13-F1
#
_entry.id   AF-A0A0D2FI13-F1
#
_cell.length_a   1.000
_cell.length_b   1.000
_cell.length_c   1.000
_cell.angle_alpha   90.00
_cell.angle_beta   90.00
_cell.angle_gamma   90.00
#
_symmetry.space_group_name_H-M   'P 1'
#
loop_
_entity.id
_entity.type
_entity.pdbx_description
1 polymer ?
#
loop_
_entity_poly.entity_id
_entity_poly.type
_entity_poly.pdbx_seq_one_letter_code
_entity_poly.pdbx_strand_id
1 'polypeptide(L)'
;MSLLLWVTTQIFWAGRAFGAVARSETGYSHPCEHVAAIFDAVNYGDGSPDLLSPEVAYECLNSVPVVQGDAAALINGLRGYLEMQSTLDYLAAPTTGWLFPPVDILDTLDQIGQKVMNNEYSSEYDLQVDLHTMSLLGKDDHLMTKGPIMRALTFHRFPTITYLVSLSEDGIEYPSVYLFGDRYEFDDDGQLRVRTGGDYSAITKINGLDVQEFLQTESLTGTSQDPDALYNGLLYPYGFFGSPEFYPGTDTNLTFQNGSIRAYQNYFDWGPNNFSDIVDGETMYNMFFQTVDLSDESDDSGESAQVKRKVKRQSPVPSVISDDAGAFTGYWGGDLPDDVAVLTITSFSPDDDGGSDVNSQEILQEILASAKENGKDHLIIDLRTNGGGSVRLCLETMVQLFPDTPPDTKSSLRANGAQKALVDYFSEQTDIAQDANPNTGLDEEEIYAEYWNSPWAYQTVMSPSVKPFDSADQFYGPYREGPGYFTSYFQENYTNNEYSMIDHSDLNITQADPRAERPFAAENIIILTDGYCASACSIFVEHLKNEFRVMSIVVGGRPQSGPMQTIGGVRGSRLFSYDFLAYLVEAYTEQITANPKSADAQFEDWNLGPAERFGTGLRVNGFNAYRMGEPHNIPLHFAYEAADCRIWYTPEMIADDTALWNRVAELAFSNRDGNVIDSPYCVEGSTKHPTSISGGVRQGDLGPQTPPKSAFPQYTGWILNGTSLTQKNLGRAHGFGPGVLEGGGYSDDNDSGNKSGSDKDDAVVIDPVALQNFKDMCSESITEEQWFVKLMCLRGDGMCVSPTHLTRYLLRTSPPSLSPSTFSTTVTGSRTMKTMASKARIRIVFDWDGTLTTRDTLHVVAAIGYRTNKHRVPPPPSWDQIVQAYMADYTRHQDAYRPPSQDRRTIPLESAWLASLRGVEVRSVQRVVDAGIFADVTEGDVWREAEGAVRNGEVRLREGWWDVLTAASPGPDAGRGSSHVECDESVPVPAVAGSPSVAIISVNWSAAFIRACLSAATTTAPTEAADLKHEPSSQTQATVVNSLPILANNLLPCSPRDNDYSMTVTPAGGAGIHTSGDKLAALQHLQRLHRNEDRESRGESQGESQGDIVIYVGDSPTDFDCLVSADVGVCVRDEPLGSGQRELQETLERVGVEVLRLDLGEWVRFRRESGRQVRAEGGGGDNKKVVVWWVADLREVARFVDAYGRYDRDVT
;
A
#
# COMPACT_ATOMS: atom_id res chain seq x y z
N MET A 1 -55.97 24.01 -16.81
CA MET A 1 -54.84 23.07 -16.90
C MET A 1 -53.68 23.48 -16.00
N SER A 2 -53.36 24.77 -15.89
CA SER A 2 -52.31 25.30 -14.99
C SER A 2 -52.53 25.08 -13.49
N LEU A 3 -53.77 24.91 -13.03
CA LEU A 3 -54.04 24.61 -11.60
C LEU A 3 -53.80 23.13 -11.22
N LEU A 4 -53.82 22.20 -12.19
CA LEU A 4 -53.57 20.78 -11.92
C LEU A 4 -52.07 20.48 -11.78
N LEU A 5 -51.20 21.26 -12.42
CA LEU A 5 -49.75 21.13 -12.33
C LEU A 5 -49.16 21.64 -11.00
N TRP A 6 -49.87 22.51 -10.27
CA TRP A 6 -49.40 23.05 -8.99
C TRP A 6 -49.74 22.15 -7.79
N VAL A 7 -50.79 21.34 -7.91
CA VAL A 7 -51.16 20.37 -6.86
C VAL A 7 -50.30 19.11 -6.95
N THR A 8 -49.82 18.74 -8.15
CA THR A 8 -48.93 17.58 -8.31
C THR A 8 -47.52 17.81 -7.78
N THR A 9 -46.99 19.04 -7.85
CA THR A 9 -45.65 19.34 -7.30
C THR A 9 -45.61 19.44 -5.78
N GLN A 10 -46.68 19.88 -5.12
CA GLN A 10 -46.75 19.89 -3.65
C GLN A 10 -46.99 18.48 -3.06
N ILE A 11 -47.67 17.58 -3.77
CA ILE A 11 -47.79 16.17 -3.35
C ILE A 11 -46.46 15.43 -3.53
N PHE A 12 -45.61 15.83 -4.48
CA PHE A 12 -44.25 15.29 -4.61
C PHE A 12 -43.27 15.78 -3.53
N TRP A 13 -43.48 16.97 -2.95
CA TRP A 13 -42.62 17.48 -1.86
C TRP A 13 -43.11 17.10 -0.45
N ALA A 14 -44.41 16.88 -0.24
CA ALA A 14 -44.92 16.35 1.03
C ALA A 14 -44.83 14.81 1.14
N GLY A 15 -44.58 14.12 0.03
CA GLY A 15 -44.42 12.66 0.00
C GLY A 15 -43.03 12.15 0.35
N ARG A 16 -42.00 13.01 0.39
CA ARG A 16 -40.62 12.61 0.76
C ARG A 16 -40.20 12.96 2.19
N ALA A 17 -40.98 13.75 2.93
CA ALA A 17 -40.76 13.95 4.36
C ALA A 17 -41.36 12.82 5.24
N PHE A 18 -42.12 11.88 4.66
CA PHE A 18 -42.68 10.72 5.37
C PHE A 18 -42.44 9.39 4.63
N GLY A 19 -41.32 9.30 3.92
CA GLY A 19 -40.83 8.09 3.27
C GLY A 19 -39.89 7.23 4.13
N ALA A 20 -39.58 7.64 5.37
CA ALA A 20 -38.71 6.88 6.28
C ALA A 20 -39.41 5.72 7.03
N VAL A 21 -40.57 5.26 6.54
CA VAL A 21 -41.16 3.99 6.99
C VAL A 21 -41.64 3.21 5.78
N ALA A 22 -40.74 2.99 4.82
CA ALA A 22 -40.81 1.78 4.02
C ALA A 22 -40.57 0.63 5.01
N ARG A 23 -41.58 -0.24 5.16
CA ARG A 23 -41.45 -1.48 5.93
C ARG A 23 -40.25 -2.23 5.39
N SER A 24 -39.16 -2.27 6.15
CA SER A 24 -38.23 -3.37 6.07
C SER A 24 -39.05 -4.64 6.36
N GLU A 25 -39.04 -5.59 5.43
CA GLU A 25 -39.58 -6.94 5.70
C GLU A 25 -38.71 -7.70 6.72
N THR A 26 -37.68 -7.05 7.28
CA THR A 26 -36.87 -7.48 8.43
C THR A 26 -36.98 -6.43 9.54
N GLY A 27 -37.31 -6.83 10.77
CA GLY A 27 -37.73 -5.93 11.86
C GLY A 27 -36.68 -4.98 12.48
N TYR A 28 -35.70 -4.48 11.73
CA TYR A 28 -34.70 -3.51 12.19
C TYR A 28 -35.25 -2.08 12.20
N SER A 29 -34.79 -1.25 13.12
CA SER A 29 -35.29 0.12 13.31
C SER A 29 -34.56 1.17 12.47
N HIS A 30 -33.33 0.87 12.02
CA HIS A 30 -32.48 1.79 11.27
C HIS A 30 -31.51 1.07 10.30
N PRO A 31 -31.12 1.64 9.13
CA PRO A 31 -30.19 0.99 8.19
C PRO A 31 -28.84 0.58 8.79
N CYS A 32 -28.23 1.44 9.63
CA CYS A 32 -26.97 1.09 10.29
C CYS A 32 -27.09 -0.06 11.31
N GLU A 33 -28.22 -0.15 12.04
CA GLU A 33 -28.50 -1.32 12.89
C GLU A 33 -28.59 -2.61 12.06
N HIS A 34 -29.15 -2.52 10.85
CA HIS A 34 -29.21 -3.67 9.95
C HIS A 34 -27.81 -4.07 9.45
N VAL A 35 -26.94 -3.11 9.12
CA VAL A 35 -25.53 -3.38 8.78
C VAL A 35 -24.80 -4.06 9.94
N ALA A 36 -24.93 -3.52 11.17
CA ALA A 36 -24.33 -4.10 12.37
C ALA A 36 -24.84 -5.52 12.65
N ALA A 37 -26.14 -5.75 12.51
CA ALA A 37 -26.72 -7.08 12.68
C ALA A 37 -26.21 -8.09 11.64
N ILE A 38 -25.97 -7.64 10.41
CA ILE A 38 -25.35 -8.48 9.37
C ILE A 38 -23.89 -8.78 9.72
N PHE A 39 -23.13 -7.76 10.14
CA PHE A 39 -21.75 -7.92 10.61
C PHE A 39 -21.66 -8.94 11.76
N ASP A 40 -22.51 -8.80 12.78
CA ASP A 40 -22.55 -9.72 13.92
C ASP A 40 -22.96 -11.14 13.48
N ALA A 41 -23.93 -11.27 12.57
CA ALA A 41 -24.36 -12.58 12.08
C ALA A 41 -23.26 -13.32 11.29
N VAL A 42 -22.47 -12.59 10.49
CA VAL A 42 -21.35 -13.14 9.73
C VAL A 42 -20.16 -13.48 10.64
N ASN A 43 -19.83 -12.62 11.61
CA ASN A 43 -18.67 -12.83 12.49
C ASN A 43 -18.92 -13.79 13.65
N TYR A 44 -20.16 -13.92 14.14
CA TYR A 44 -20.51 -14.75 15.31
C TYR A 44 -21.25 -16.06 14.98
N GLY A 45 -21.34 -16.44 13.70
CA GLY A 45 -21.44 -17.85 13.30
C GLY A 45 -22.83 -18.44 12.98
N ASP A 46 -23.82 -17.63 12.58
CA ASP A 46 -25.14 -18.16 12.14
C ASP A 46 -25.61 -17.63 10.77
N GLY A 47 -24.82 -16.77 10.10
CA GLY A 47 -25.14 -16.24 8.76
C GLY A 47 -24.31 -16.89 7.65
N SER A 48 -24.96 -17.43 6.62
CA SER A 48 -24.33 -17.47 5.29
C SER A 48 -24.08 -16.03 4.85
N PRO A 49 -22.90 -15.64 4.32
CA PRO A 49 -22.66 -14.32 3.75
C PRO A 49 -23.43 -14.09 2.42
N ASP A 50 -24.60 -14.73 2.27
CA ASP A 50 -25.44 -14.65 1.10
C ASP A 50 -26.11 -13.26 1.06
N LEU A 51 -25.44 -12.39 0.29
CA LEU A 51 -25.95 -11.17 -0.36
C LEU A 51 -26.16 -9.96 0.57
N LEU A 52 -25.04 -9.35 0.96
CA LEU A 52 -24.95 -7.99 1.51
C LEU A 52 -25.51 -6.97 0.51
N SER A 53 -26.83 -6.73 0.52
CA SER A 53 -27.46 -5.74 -0.37
C SER A 53 -26.76 -4.39 -0.23
N PRO A 54 -26.18 -3.80 -1.29
CA PRO A 54 -25.40 -2.58 -1.17
C PRO A 54 -26.28 -1.37 -0.85
N GLU A 55 -27.59 -1.47 -1.09
CA GLU A 55 -28.57 -0.43 -0.76
C GLU A 55 -28.64 -0.17 0.76
N VAL A 56 -28.60 -1.20 1.62
CA VAL A 56 -28.66 -0.98 3.08
C VAL A 56 -27.42 -0.25 3.60
N ALA A 57 -26.25 -0.58 3.06
CA ALA A 57 -25.00 0.10 3.40
C ALA A 57 -25.02 1.55 2.92
N TYR A 58 -25.47 1.80 1.69
CA TYR A 58 -25.65 3.15 1.17
C TYR A 58 -26.66 3.97 2.00
N GLU A 59 -27.78 3.39 2.42
CA GLU A 59 -28.74 4.03 3.31
C GLU A 59 -28.15 4.33 4.71
N CYS A 60 -27.32 3.43 5.24
CA CYS A 60 -26.58 3.70 6.48
C CYS A 60 -25.61 4.88 6.32
N LEU A 61 -24.78 4.90 5.27
CA LEU A 61 -23.86 6.00 5.00
C LEU A 61 -24.59 7.35 4.86
N ASN A 62 -25.74 7.37 4.17
CA ASN A 62 -26.56 8.57 4.01
C ASN A 62 -27.33 8.98 5.28
N SER A 63 -27.37 8.13 6.31
CA SER A 63 -27.98 8.48 7.59
C SER A 63 -27.02 9.17 8.56
N VAL A 64 -25.72 9.16 8.27
CA VAL A 64 -24.68 9.77 9.12
C VAL A 64 -24.84 11.30 9.11
N PRO A 65 -25.07 11.95 10.26
CA PRO A 65 -25.35 13.38 10.32
C PRO A 65 -24.08 14.22 10.09
N VAL A 66 -24.24 15.39 9.46
CA VAL A 66 -23.18 16.40 9.39
C VAL A 66 -23.15 17.19 10.70
N VAL A 67 -22.09 17.04 11.49
CA VAL A 67 -21.86 17.91 12.66
C VAL A 67 -21.18 19.20 12.19
N GLN A 68 -21.94 20.29 12.15
CA GLN A 68 -21.54 21.55 11.51
C GLN A 68 -20.22 22.14 12.01
N GLY A 69 -19.99 22.14 13.32
CA GLY A 69 -18.74 22.67 13.90
C GLY A 69 -17.52 21.86 13.47
N ASP A 70 -17.65 20.54 13.50
CA ASP A 70 -16.59 19.61 13.12
C ASP A 70 -16.31 19.64 11.62
N ALA A 71 -17.35 19.74 10.80
CA ALA A 71 -17.22 19.89 9.36
C ALA A 71 -16.51 21.20 9.00
N ALA A 72 -16.89 22.32 9.61
CA ALA A 72 -16.22 23.61 9.37
C ALA A 72 -14.74 23.58 9.80
N ALA A 73 -14.43 23.00 10.97
CA ALA A 73 -13.06 22.86 11.44
C ALA A 73 -12.21 21.96 10.52
N LEU A 74 -12.79 20.85 10.02
CA LEU A 74 -12.13 19.98 9.05
C LEU A 74 -11.77 20.73 7.77
N ILE A 75 -12.72 21.48 7.18
CA ILE A 75 -12.47 22.22 5.93
C ILE A 75 -11.36 23.26 6.12
N ASN A 76 -11.43 24.04 7.20
CA ASN A 76 -10.42 25.06 7.48
C ASN A 76 -9.02 24.46 7.68
N GLY A 77 -8.92 23.38 8.47
CA GLY A 77 -7.64 22.72 8.73
C GLY A 77 -7.07 22.03 7.48
N LEU A 78 -7.95 21.39 6.68
CA LEU A 78 -7.55 20.65 5.47
C LEU A 78 -6.85 21.55 4.45
N ARG A 79 -7.18 22.85 4.40
CA ARG A 79 -6.51 23.81 3.52
C ARG A 79 -4.99 23.77 3.68
N GLY A 80 -4.47 23.76 4.91
CA GLY A 80 -3.03 23.76 5.16
C GLY A 80 -2.33 22.52 4.59
N TYR A 81 -2.98 21.37 4.64
CA TYR A 81 -2.48 20.13 4.02
C TYR A 81 -2.49 20.22 2.49
N LEU A 82 -3.58 20.70 1.90
CA LEU A 82 -3.67 20.86 0.44
C LEU A 82 -2.65 21.87 -0.09
N GLU A 83 -2.34 22.94 0.65
CA GLU A 83 -1.33 23.93 0.23
C GLU A 83 0.09 23.33 0.11
N MET A 84 0.34 22.13 0.65
CA MET A 84 1.57 21.34 0.47
C MET A 84 1.63 20.56 -0.85
N GLN A 85 0.51 20.45 -1.59
CA GLN A 85 0.47 19.88 -2.94
C GLN A 85 1.23 20.77 -3.92
N SER A 86 2.35 20.28 -4.48
CA SER A 86 3.22 21.12 -5.33
C SER A 86 2.64 21.45 -6.70
N THR A 87 1.66 20.70 -7.17
CA THR A 87 1.07 20.89 -8.51
C THR A 87 -0.09 21.88 -8.55
N LEU A 88 -0.53 22.45 -7.43
CA LEU A 88 -1.75 23.29 -7.34
C LEU A 88 -1.82 24.42 -8.39
N ASP A 89 -0.77 25.24 -8.50
CA ASP A 89 -0.76 26.37 -9.43
C ASP A 89 -0.85 25.90 -10.90
N TYR A 90 -0.24 24.77 -11.21
CA TYR A 90 -0.33 24.15 -12.54
C TYR A 90 -1.65 23.42 -12.76
N LEU A 91 -2.32 22.88 -11.74
CA LEU A 91 -3.69 22.36 -11.88
C LEU A 91 -4.66 23.51 -12.23
N ALA A 92 -4.53 24.66 -11.58
CA ALA A 92 -5.37 25.83 -11.83
C ALA A 92 -5.09 26.49 -13.20
N ALA A 93 -3.84 26.43 -13.66
CA ALA A 93 -3.40 27.00 -14.94
C ALA A 93 -2.39 26.07 -15.66
N PRO A 94 -2.87 24.94 -16.21
CA PRO A 94 -2.00 23.90 -16.77
C PRO A 94 -1.35 24.32 -18.09
N THR A 95 -0.26 23.65 -18.43
CA THR A 95 0.36 23.80 -19.75
C THR A 95 -0.45 23.08 -20.83
N THR A 96 -0.15 23.35 -22.10
CA THR A 96 -0.91 22.80 -23.23
C THR A 96 -0.77 21.28 -23.41
N GLY A 97 0.16 20.64 -22.70
CA GLY A 97 0.31 19.17 -22.66
C GLY A 97 -0.73 18.48 -21.78
N TRP A 98 -1.39 19.19 -20.86
CA TRP A 98 -2.37 18.62 -19.95
C TRP A 98 -3.65 18.18 -20.67
N LEU A 99 -4.15 17.01 -20.32
CA LEU A 99 -5.28 16.36 -21.02
C LEU A 99 -6.64 16.62 -20.38
N PHE A 100 -6.68 17.22 -19.20
CA PHE A 100 -7.90 17.51 -18.45
C PHE A 100 -8.18 19.01 -18.36
N PRO A 101 -9.40 19.42 -18.00
CA PRO A 101 -9.67 20.83 -17.71
C PRO A 101 -8.79 21.37 -16.56
N PRO A 102 -8.48 22.67 -16.56
CA PRO A 102 -7.92 23.32 -15.37
C PRO A 102 -8.84 23.16 -14.17
N VAL A 103 -8.26 22.93 -12.99
CA VAL A 103 -8.99 22.84 -11.72
C VAL A 103 -8.27 23.64 -10.64
N ASP A 104 -9.02 24.51 -9.96
CA ASP A 104 -8.56 25.16 -8.74
C ASP A 104 -9.07 24.35 -7.54
N ILE A 105 -8.19 23.55 -6.97
CA ILE A 105 -8.50 22.66 -5.83
C ILE A 105 -8.85 23.49 -4.58
N LEU A 106 -8.19 24.63 -4.37
CA LEU A 106 -8.44 25.47 -3.19
C LEU A 106 -9.77 26.23 -3.32
N ASP A 107 -10.10 26.74 -4.52
CA ASP A 107 -11.43 27.32 -4.77
C ASP A 107 -12.53 26.25 -4.65
N THR A 108 -12.27 25.01 -5.07
CA THR A 108 -13.20 23.89 -4.87
C THR A 108 -13.41 23.60 -3.39
N LEU A 109 -12.36 23.62 -2.56
CA LEU A 109 -12.47 23.50 -1.11
C LEU A 109 -13.28 24.66 -0.51
N ASP A 110 -13.07 25.89 -0.97
CA ASP A 110 -13.84 27.07 -0.52
C ASP A 110 -15.34 26.92 -0.87
N GLN A 111 -15.68 26.37 -2.03
CA GLN A 111 -17.07 26.07 -2.42
C GLN A 111 -17.69 24.99 -1.50
N ILE A 112 -16.93 23.94 -1.16
CA ILE A 112 -17.36 22.91 -0.20
C ILE A 112 -17.60 23.55 1.18
N GLY A 113 -16.68 24.41 1.63
CA GLY A 113 -16.83 25.17 2.88
C GLY A 113 -18.09 26.04 2.90
N GLN A 114 -18.42 26.72 1.79
CA GLN A 114 -19.67 27.48 1.68
C GLN A 114 -20.91 26.59 1.80
N LYS A 115 -20.90 25.41 1.17
CA LYS A 115 -21.99 24.44 1.29
C LYS A 115 -22.16 23.93 2.73
N VAL A 116 -21.06 23.67 3.45
CA VAL A 116 -21.09 23.32 4.88
C VAL A 116 -21.78 24.44 5.65
N MET A 117 -21.29 25.69 5.54
CA MET A 117 -21.83 26.85 6.25
C MET A 117 -23.32 27.12 5.96
N ASN A 118 -23.79 26.79 4.75
CA ASN A 118 -25.18 26.95 4.35
C ASN A 118 -26.08 25.75 4.72
N ASN A 119 -25.54 24.70 5.36
CA ASN A 119 -26.22 23.43 5.66
C ASN A 119 -26.79 22.76 4.39
N GLU A 120 -26.01 22.72 3.31
CA GLU A 120 -26.44 22.16 2.01
C GLU A 120 -26.17 20.66 1.84
N TYR A 121 -25.43 20.03 2.76
CA TYR A 121 -25.18 18.59 2.76
C TYR A 121 -26.27 17.82 3.51
N SER A 122 -26.77 16.74 2.90
CA SER A 122 -27.76 15.84 3.52
C SER A 122 -27.16 14.88 4.53
N SER A 123 -25.90 14.49 4.35
CA SER A 123 -25.18 13.52 5.18
C SER A 123 -23.68 13.82 5.21
N GLU A 124 -22.99 13.30 6.22
CA GLU A 124 -21.52 13.34 6.30
C GLU A 124 -20.89 12.59 5.12
N TYR A 125 -21.54 11.53 4.63
CA TYR A 125 -21.12 10.82 3.43
C TYR A 125 -21.09 11.74 2.20
N ASP A 126 -22.13 12.56 1.99
CA ASP A 126 -22.16 13.50 0.86
C ASP A 126 -21.04 14.56 0.94
N LEU A 127 -20.70 15.02 2.14
CA LEU A 127 -19.58 15.92 2.36
C LEU A 127 -18.25 15.25 1.99
N GLN A 128 -18.00 14.03 2.48
CA GLN A 128 -16.77 13.31 2.20
C GLN A 128 -16.65 12.90 0.73
N VAL A 129 -17.76 12.60 0.06
CA VAL A 129 -17.80 12.38 -1.39
C VAL A 129 -17.33 13.60 -2.17
N ASP A 130 -17.79 14.80 -1.82
CA ASP A 130 -17.35 16.04 -2.47
C ASP A 130 -15.86 16.32 -2.22
N LEU A 131 -15.37 16.09 -0.99
CA LEU A 131 -13.96 16.21 -0.64
C LEU A 131 -13.09 15.24 -1.45
N HIS A 132 -13.44 13.96 -1.46
CA HIS A 132 -12.73 12.97 -2.24
C HIS A 132 -12.76 13.30 -3.74
N THR A 133 -13.92 13.67 -4.27
CA THR A 133 -14.09 14.07 -5.67
C THR A 133 -13.18 15.25 -6.03
N MET A 134 -13.04 16.25 -5.16
CA MET A 134 -12.11 17.36 -5.35
C MET A 134 -10.68 16.85 -5.57
N SER A 135 -10.17 15.93 -4.74
CA SER A 135 -8.83 15.35 -4.96
C SER A 135 -8.72 14.60 -6.30
N LEU A 136 -9.75 13.85 -6.70
CA LEU A 136 -9.77 13.14 -7.98
C LEU A 136 -9.70 14.06 -9.22
N LEU A 137 -10.14 15.31 -9.11
CA LEU A 137 -10.02 16.30 -10.19
C LEU A 137 -8.56 16.62 -10.52
N GLY A 138 -7.66 16.48 -9.54
CA GLY A 138 -6.23 16.69 -9.74
C GLY A 138 -5.56 15.66 -10.65
N LYS A 139 -6.18 14.48 -10.85
CA LYS A 139 -5.64 13.39 -11.68
C LYS A 139 -4.21 13.03 -11.28
N ASP A 140 -4.03 12.92 -9.96
CA ASP A 140 -2.79 12.66 -9.26
C ASP A 140 -3.05 11.65 -8.14
N ASP A 141 -2.46 10.45 -8.19
CA ASP A 141 -2.68 9.42 -7.17
C ASP A 141 -1.96 9.71 -5.84
N HIS A 142 -1.01 10.65 -5.85
CA HIS A 142 -0.40 11.19 -4.63
C HIS A 142 -1.29 12.26 -3.97
N LEU A 143 -2.34 12.76 -4.63
CA LEU A 143 -3.33 13.68 -4.04
C LEU A 143 -4.61 12.93 -3.66
N MET A 144 -4.91 12.83 -2.36
CA MET A 144 -6.09 12.11 -1.88
C MET A 144 -6.70 12.77 -0.65
N THR A 145 -8.04 12.83 -0.62
CA THR A 145 -8.84 13.23 0.55
C THR A 145 -10.06 12.31 0.71
N LYS A 146 -9.79 11.02 0.96
CA LYS A 146 -10.84 9.99 1.09
C LYS A 146 -11.18 9.75 2.56
N GLY A 147 -12.29 10.33 3.00
CA GLY A 147 -12.69 10.32 4.40
C GLY A 147 -13.06 8.93 4.96
N PRO A 148 -13.06 8.77 6.29
CA PRO A 148 -13.24 7.48 6.96
C PRO A 148 -14.65 6.89 6.74
N ILE A 149 -15.69 7.73 6.62
CA ILE A 149 -17.07 7.26 6.35
C ILE A 149 -17.16 6.63 4.96
N MET A 150 -16.46 7.18 3.96
CA MET A 150 -16.38 6.55 2.62
C MET A 150 -15.61 5.23 2.62
N ARG A 151 -14.70 5.03 3.58
CA ARG A 151 -13.88 3.83 3.71
C ARG A 151 -14.51 2.77 4.62
N ALA A 152 -15.49 3.17 5.43
CA ALA A 152 -16.16 2.30 6.39
C ALA A 152 -16.99 1.20 5.72
N LEU A 153 -17.73 1.54 4.66
CA LEU A 153 -18.51 0.62 3.84
C LEU A 153 -18.19 0.87 2.36
N THR A 154 -17.57 -0.12 1.72
CA THR A 154 -17.14 -0.06 0.30
C THR A 154 -18.05 -0.91 -0.57
N PHE A 155 -18.08 -0.66 -1.88
CA PHE A 155 -18.99 -1.35 -2.81
C PHE A 155 -18.24 -2.15 -3.86
N HIS A 156 -18.78 -3.31 -4.21
CA HIS A 156 -18.13 -4.26 -5.10
C HIS A 156 -19.12 -4.89 -6.09
N ARG A 157 -18.63 -5.17 -7.30
CA ARG A 157 -19.30 -5.97 -8.33
C ARG A 157 -18.75 -7.41 -8.36
N PHE A 158 -17.45 -7.62 -8.10
CA PHE A 158 -16.89 -8.98 -7.87
C PHE A 158 -17.35 -9.52 -6.55
N PRO A 159 -17.53 -10.85 -6.32
CA PRO A 159 -17.26 -11.91 -7.31
C PRO A 159 -18.47 -12.29 -8.15
N THR A 160 -19.60 -11.57 -8.07
CA THR A 160 -20.80 -11.93 -8.86
C THR A 160 -20.53 -11.77 -10.35
N ILE A 161 -19.84 -10.69 -10.73
CA ILE A 161 -19.26 -10.49 -12.06
C ILE A 161 -17.81 -10.98 -12.08
N THR A 162 -17.29 -11.38 -13.25
CA THR A 162 -15.84 -11.59 -13.44
C THR A 162 -15.18 -10.31 -13.95
N TYR A 163 -13.85 -10.26 -14.02
CA TYR A 163 -13.12 -9.16 -14.67
C TYR A 163 -13.66 -8.89 -16.08
N LEU A 164 -13.55 -7.63 -16.52
CA LEU A 164 -13.69 -7.27 -17.93
C LEU A 164 -12.33 -7.40 -18.62
N VAL A 165 -12.34 -7.75 -19.90
CA VAL A 165 -11.13 -7.82 -20.74
C VAL A 165 -11.41 -7.18 -22.10
N SER A 166 -10.47 -6.38 -22.61
CA SER A 166 -10.56 -5.76 -23.94
C SER A 166 -9.61 -6.47 -24.90
N LEU A 167 -10.15 -7.08 -25.95
CA LEU A 167 -9.43 -7.97 -26.86
C LEU A 167 -9.66 -7.59 -28.32
N SER A 168 -8.58 -7.51 -29.09
CA SER A 168 -8.59 -7.52 -30.55
C SER A 168 -8.28 -8.94 -31.01
N GLU A 169 -9.15 -9.53 -31.84
CA GLU A 169 -8.97 -10.93 -32.28
C GLU A 169 -7.72 -11.12 -33.16
N ASP A 170 -7.27 -10.09 -33.88
CA ASP A 170 -6.12 -10.13 -34.77
C ASP A 170 -4.99 -9.16 -34.36
N GLY A 171 -5.21 -8.34 -33.33
CA GLY A 171 -4.27 -7.32 -32.89
C GLY A 171 -4.18 -6.10 -33.81
N ILE A 172 -5.09 -5.96 -34.78
CA ILE A 172 -5.15 -4.87 -35.76
C ILE A 172 -6.47 -4.13 -35.64
N GLU A 173 -7.59 -4.86 -35.71
CA GLU A 173 -8.94 -4.31 -35.56
C GLU A 173 -9.17 -3.79 -34.13
N TYR A 174 -10.10 -2.85 -33.98
CA TYR A 174 -10.41 -2.30 -32.66
C TYR A 174 -10.90 -3.38 -31.69
N PRO A 175 -10.45 -3.33 -30.42
CA PRO A 175 -10.79 -4.36 -29.46
C PRO A 175 -12.25 -4.25 -29.01
N SER A 176 -12.83 -5.39 -28.66
CA SER A 176 -14.15 -5.50 -28.03
C SER A 176 -14.01 -5.89 -26.55
N VAL A 177 -15.01 -5.55 -25.74
CA VAL A 177 -15.01 -5.86 -24.30
C VAL A 177 -15.78 -7.16 -24.04
N TYR A 178 -15.21 -8.04 -23.23
CA TYR A 178 -15.79 -9.34 -22.85
C TYR A 178 -15.73 -9.53 -21.34
N LEU A 179 -16.55 -10.46 -20.83
CA LEU A 179 -16.30 -11.07 -19.53
C LEU A 179 -15.07 -11.97 -19.62
N PHE A 180 -14.13 -11.80 -18.70
CA PHE A 180 -12.92 -12.61 -18.62
C PHE A 180 -13.24 -14.11 -18.51
N GLY A 181 -14.20 -14.50 -17.66
CA GLY A 181 -14.61 -15.90 -17.50
C GLY A 181 -15.27 -16.52 -18.74
N ASP A 182 -15.79 -15.72 -19.67
CA ASP A 182 -16.32 -16.20 -20.94
C ASP A 182 -15.19 -16.48 -21.97
N ARG A 183 -14.01 -15.86 -21.80
CA ARG A 183 -12.87 -15.97 -22.73
C ARG A 183 -11.73 -16.87 -22.22
N TYR A 184 -11.62 -17.02 -20.90
CA TYR A 184 -10.52 -17.74 -20.28
C TYR A 184 -11.03 -18.77 -19.27
N GLU A 185 -10.22 -19.81 -19.06
CA GLU A 185 -10.39 -20.79 -18.01
C GLU A 185 -9.02 -21.21 -17.47
N PHE A 186 -8.98 -21.64 -16.21
CA PHE A 186 -7.79 -22.26 -15.64
C PHE A 186 -7.84 -23.75 -15.89
N ASP A 187 -6.71 -24.34 -16.29
CA ASP A 187 -6.59 -25.79 -16.42
C ASP A 187 -6.34 -26.49 -15.07
N ASP A 188 -6.17 -27.82 -15.10
CA ASP A 188 -5.92 -28.63 -13.90
C ASP A 188 -4.59 -28.27 -13.20
N ASP A 189 -3.65 -27.64 -13.92
CA ASP A 189 -2.36 -27.18 -13.41
C ASP A 189 -2.42 -25.70 -12.92
N GLY A 190 -3.62 -25.09 -12.92
CA GLY A 190 -3.84 -23.71 -12.52
C GLY A 190 -3.38 -22.67 -13.55
N GLN A 191 -3.00 -23.09 -14.76
CA GLN A 191 -2.54 -22.20 -15.83
C GLN A 191 -3.73 -21.61 -16.60
N LEU A 192 -3.63 -20.31 -16.93
CA LEU A 192 -4.65 -19.61 -17.68
C LEU A 192 -4.62 -20.03 -19.16
N ARG A 193 -5.77 -20.41 -19.72
CA ARG A 193 -5.89 -20.76 -21.14
C ARG A 193 -7.05 -20.04 -21.79
N VAL A 194 -6.89 -19.75 -23.09
CA VAL A 194 -7.99 -19.29 -23.94
C VAL A 194 -9.02 -20.42 -24.05
N ARG A 195 -10.27 -20.13 -23.69
CA ARG A 195 -11.36 -21.09 -23.78
C ARG A 195 -11.62 -21.45 -25.25
N THR A 196 -11.43 -22.72 -25.61
CA THR A 196 -11.65 -23.23 -26.97
C THR A 196 -13.06 -23.81 -27.11
N GLY A 197 -14.04 -22.95 -27.36
CA GLY A 197 -15.44 -23.34 -27.58
C GLY A 197 -16.41 -22.79 -26.53
N GLY A 198 -17.64 -22.50 -26.98
CA GLY A 198 -18.68 -21.81 -26.21
C GLY A 198 -19.15 -20.53 -26.92
N ASP A 199 -20.43 -20.18 -26.77
CA ASP A 199 -20.98 -18.92 -27.28
C ASP A 199 -20.59 -17.79 -26.33
N TYR A 200 -19.37 -17.25 -26.45
CA TYR A 200 -19.04 -15.94 -25.88
C TYR A 200 -19.53 -14.84 -26.82
N SER A 201 -19.79 -13.65 -26.27
CA SER A 201 -20.27 -12.50 -27.03
C SER A 201 -19.67 -11.25 -26.42
N ALA A 202 -19.33 -10.26 -27.26
CA ALA A 202 -18.90 -8.96 -26.76
C ALA A 202 -20.01 -8.29 -25.96
N ILE A 203 -19.64 -7.54 -24.93
CA ILE A 203 -20.53 -6.63 -24.21
C ILE A 203 -20.71 -5.39 -25.07
N THR A 204 -21.96 -5.00 -25.29
CA THR A 204 -22.33 -3.79 -26.06
C THR A 204 -22.87 -2.68 -25.18
N LYS A 205 -23.46 -3.03 -24.02
CA LYS A 205 -23.98 -2.05 -23.06
C LYS A 205 -23.76 -2.48 -21.62
N ILE A 206 -23.56 -1.50 -20.75
CA ILE A 206 -23.56 -1.66 -19.29
C ILE A 206 -24.61 -0.69 -18.74
N ASN A 207 -25.55 -1.21 -17.94
CA ASN A 207 -26.68 -0.44 -17.40
C ASN A 207 -27.48 0.34 -18.47
N GLY A 208 -27.56 -0.21 -19.68
CA GLY A 208 -28.28 0.37 -20.81
C GLY A 208 -27.51 1.44 -21.61
N LEU A 209 -26.36 1.91 -21.10
CA LEU A 209 -25.45 2.83 -21.79
C LEU A 209 -24.50 2.05 -22.70
N ASP A 210 -24.01 2.68 -23.78
CA ASP A 210 -22.98 2.08 -24.63
C ASP A 210 -21.76 1.68 -23.78
N VAL A 211 -21.16 0.52 -24.07
CA VAL A 211 -20.06 0.00 -23.24
C VAL A 211 -18.86 0.95 -23.20
N GLN A 212 -18.55 1.64 -24.30
CA GLN A 212 -17.42 2.57 -24.36
C GLN A 212 -17.75 3.89 -23.69
N GLU A 213 -19.00 4.36 -23.81
CA GLU A 213 -19.51 5.49 -23.04
C GLU A 213 -19.42 5.20 -21.54
N PHE A 214 -19.93 4.04 -21.09
CA PHE A 214 -19.90 3.66 -19.68
C PHE A 214 -18.48 3.58 -19.13
N LEU A 215 -17.60 2.81 -19.77
CA LEU A 215 -16.24 2.58 -19.25
C LEU A 215 -15.38 3.84 -19.25
N GLN A 216 -15.44 4.67 -20.30
CA GLN A 216 -14.68 5.92 -20.31
C GLN A 216 -15.20 6.93 -19.28
N THR A 217 -16.48 6.85 -18.93
CA THR A 217 -17.13 7.75 -17.98
C THR A 217 -16.81 7.27 -16.55
N GLU A 218 -16.95 5.96 -16.28
CA GLU A 218 -16.52 5.31 -15.02
C GLU A 218 -15.02 5.52 -14.75
N SER A 219 -14.16 5.43 -15.78
CA SER A 219 -12.72 5.53 -15.61
C SER A 219 -12.26 6.92 -15.13
N LEU A 220 -13.07 7.97 -15.27
CA LEU A 220 -12.77 9.32 -14.77
C LEU A 220 -12.72 9.39 -13.23
N THR A 221 -13.21 8.37 -12.53
CA THR A 221 -13.07 8.23 -11.07
C THR A 221 -11.65 7.83 -10.65
N GLY A 222 -10.82 7.35 -11.58
CA GLY A 222 -9.42 7.06 -11.31
C GLY A 222 -8.53 8.31 -11.26
N THR A 223 -7.29 8.08 -10.87
CA THR A 223 -6.28 9.11 -10.57
C THR A 223 -5.20 9.27 -11.64
N SER A 224 -5.16 8.42 -12.68
CA SER A 224 -4.20 8.57 -13.78
C SER A 224 -4.45 9.83 -14.62
N GLN A 225 -3.37 10.47 -15.05
CA GLN A 225 -3.36 11.67 -15.90
C GLN A 225 -3.49 11.36 -17.41
N ASP A 226 -3.47 10.09 -17.81
CA ASP A 226 -3.77 9.64 -19.17
C ASP A 226 -5.13 8.92 -19.23
N PRO A 227 -6.12 9.39 -20.02
CA PRO A 227 -7.40 8.72 -20.17
C PRO A 227 -7.30 7.27 -20.69
N ASP A 228 -6.24 6.93 -21.43
CA ASP A 228 -6.01 5.54 -21.87
C ASP A 228 -5.52 4.65 -20.72
N ALA A 229 -4.71 5.17 -19.80
CA ALA A 229 -4.32 4.47 -18.57
C ALA A 229 -5.51 4.30 -17.60
N LEU A 230 -6.35 5.34 -17.45
CA LEU A 230 -7.60 5.25 -16.69
C LEU A 230 -8.50 4.12 -17.22
N TYR A 231 -8.66 4.04 -18.54
CA TYR A 231 -9.45 3.00 -19.18
C TYR A 231 -8.86 1.60 -18.93
N ASN A 232 -7.53 1.45 -19.06
CA ASN A 232 -6.83 0.19 -18.75
C ASN A 232 -7.07 -0.26 -17.31
N GLY A 233 -7.08 0.66 -16.33
CA GLY A 233 -7.33 0.35 -14.92
C GLY A 233 -8.67 -0.34 -14.63
N LEU A 234 -9.69 -0.15 -15.48
CA LEU A 234 -10.97 -0.85 -15.31
C LEU A 234 -10.92 -2.33 -15.74
N LEU A 235 -9.95 -2.71 -16.56
CA LEU A 235 -9.86 -4.00 -17.22
C LEU A 235 -8.88 -4.93 -16.51
N TYR A 236 -8.92 -6.23 -16.86
CA TYR A 236 -7.93 -7.19 -16.42
C TYR A 236 -6.51 -6.77 -16.86
N PRO A 237 -5.49 -6.83 -15.98
CA PRO A 237 -5.48 -7.48 -14.66
C PRO A 237 -5.84 -6.60 -13.45
N TYR A 238 -6.11 -5.30 -13.65
CA TYR A 238 -6.41 -4.36 -12.55
C TYR A 238 -7.80 -4.59 -11.96
N GLY A 239 -8.82 -4.60 -12.82
CA GLY A 239 -10.19 -4.88 -12.41
C GLY A 239 -10.86 -3.82 -11.55
N PHE A 240 -10.51 -2.53 -11.64
CA PHE A 240 -11.22 -1.48 -10.88
C PHE A 240 -12.71 -1.36 -11.24
N PHE A 241 -13.12 -1.90 -12.39
CA PHE A 241 -14.54 -2.10 -12.67
C PHE A 241 -15.24 -2.96 -11.61
N GLY A 242 -14.56 -3.90 -10.99
CA GLY A 242 -15.12 -4.74 -9.93
C GLY A 242 -15.25 -4.06 -8.56
N SER A 243 -14.58 -2.92 -8.35
CA SER A 243 -14.56 -2.19 -7.08
C SER A 243 -14.77 -0.70 -7.37
N PRO A 244 -16.01 -0.29 -7.73
CA PRO A 244 -16.32 1.10 -8.05
C PRO A 244 -16.02 2.02 -6.86
N GLU A 245 -15.50 3.21 -7.17
CA GLU A 245 -15.15 4.22 -6.16
C GLU A 245 -16.37 4.73 -5.37
N PHE A 246 -17.54 4.70 -6.01
CA PHE A 246 -18.80 5.18 -5.46
C PHE A 246 -19.90 4.12 -5.58
N TYR A 247 -21.02 4.33 -4.87
CA TYR A 247 -22.16 3.41 -4.89
C TYR A 247 -22.67 3.13 -6.31
N PRO A 248 -22.61 1.88 -6.80
CA PRO A 248 -22.94 1.53 -8.19
C PRO A 248 -24.43 1.19 -8.42
N GLY A 249 -25.27 1.29 -7.39
CA GLY A 249 -26.64 0.73 -7.40
C GLY A 249 -26.68 -0.74 -6.97
N THR A 250 -27.88 -1.32 -6.94
CA THR A 250 -28.11 -2.71 -6.52
C THR A 250 -27.56 -3.74 -7.51
N ASP A 251 -27.59 -3.44 -8.80
CA ASP A 251 -27.26 -4.38 -9.87
C ASP A 251 -26.45 -3.72 -10.99
N THR A 252 -25.60 -4.53 -11.63
CA THR A 252 -24.90 -4.20 -12.86
C THR A 252 -25.44 -5.08 -14.01
N ASN A 253 -26.05 -4.46 -15.02
CA ASN A 253 -26.68 -5.14 -16.15
C ASN A 253 -25.80 -5.09 -17.39
N LEU A 254 -25.39 -6.26 -17.90
CA LEU A 254 -24.61 -6.38 -19.15
C LEU A 254 -25.50 -6.81 -20.30
N THR A 255 -25.49 -6.06 -21.41
CA THR A 255 -26.12 -6.46 -22.68
C THR A 255 -25.06 -6.93 -23.67
N PHE A 256 -25.23 -8.12 -24.20
CA PHE A 256 -24.28 -8.76 -25.11
C PHE A 256 -24.69 -8.57 -26.58
N GLN A 257 -23.72 -8.60 -27.50
CA GLN A 257 -23.93 -8.49 -28.95
C GLN A 257 -24.89 -9.56 -29.52
N ASN A 258 -24.97 -10.74 -28.90
CA ASN A 258 -25.95 -11.77 -29.24
C ASN A 258 -27.39 -11.46 -28.77
N GLY A 259 -27.62 -10.32 -28.11
CA GLY A 259 -28.92 -9.85 -27.62
C GLY A 259 -29.31 -10.34 -26.22
N SER A 260 -28.49 -11.18 -25.57
CA SER A 260 -28.73 -11.60 -24.19
C SER A 260 -28.41 -10.48 -23.19
N ILE A 261 -29.06 -10.51 -22.02
CA ILE A 261 -28.83 -9.60 -20.90
C ILE A 261 -28.56 -10.44 -19.65
N ARG A 262 -27.48 -10.13 -18.92
CA ARG A 262 -27.17 -10.73 -17.62
C ARG A 262 -27.13 -9.63 -16.56
N ALA A 263 -27.88 -9.81 -15.49
CA ALA A 263 -27.87 -8.94 -14.32
C ALA A 263 -26.99 -9.54 -13.23
N TYR A 264 -26.11 -8.73 -12.66
CA TYR A 264 -25.20 -9.10 -11.58
C TYR A 264 -25.50 -8.26 -10.35
N GLN A 265 -25.81 -8.90 -9.24
CA GLN A 265 -26.05 -8.20 -7.98
C GLN A 265 -24.73 -7.66 -7.44
N ASN A 266 -24.68 -6.36 -7.14
CA ASN A 266 -23.55 -5.73 -6.45
C ASN A 266 -23.68 -5.98 -4.93
N TYR A 267 -22.63 -5.74 -4.15
CA TYR A 267 -22.68 -5.84 -2.68
C TYR A 267 -21.78 -4.82 -1.99
N PHE A 268 -21.84 -4.77 -0.66
CA PHE A 268 -20.95 -3.96 0.15
C PHE A 268 -20.00 -4.79 1.02
N ASP A 269 -18.86 -4.23 1.40
CA ASP A 269 -17.87 -4.80 2.32
C ASP A 269 -17.53 -3.76 3.40
N TRP A 270 -17.25 -4.22 4.62
CA TRP A 270 -16.82 -3.39 5.75
C TRP A 270 -15.29 -3.41 5.99
N GLY A 271 -14.53 -4.22 5.22
CA GLY A 271 -13.08 -4.27 5.33
C GLY A 271 -12.62 -4.68 6.74
N PRO A 272 -11.56 -4.06 7.32
CA PRO A 272 -11.09 -4.40 8.66
C PRO A 272 -11.92 -3.77 9.79
N ASN A 273 -12.95 -2.97 9.46
CA ASN A 273 -13.69 -2.19 10.44
C ASN A 273 -14.62 -3.07 11.29
N ASN A 274 -14.78 -2.70 12.55
CA ASN A 274 -15.73 -3.34 13.45
C ASN A 274 -17.05 -2.56 13.47
N PHE A 275 -18.16 -3.23 13.16
CA PHE A 275 -19.50 -2.62 13.13
C PHE A 275 -20.38 -3.03 14.33
N SER A 276 -19.87 -3.81 15.29
CA SER A 276 -20.60 -4.09 16.52
C SER A 276 -20.97 -2.78 17.23
N ASP A 277 -22.14 -2.78 17.89
CA ASP A 277 -22.71 -1.64 18.63
C ASP A 277 -23.17 -0.43 17.80
N ILE A 278 -23.02 -0.43 16.47
CA ILE A 278 -23.60 0.62 15.61
C ILE A 278 -25.12 0.42 15.49
N VAL A 279 -25.90 1.43 15.87
CA VAL A 279 -27.37 1.35 15.85
C VAL A 279 -28.01 2.41 14.97
N ASP A 280 -27.31 3.50 14.69
CA ASP A 280 -27.80 4.62 13.89
C ASP A 280 -26.66 5.42 13.24
N GLY A 281 -27.02 6.46 12.46
CA GLY A 281 -26.02 7.32 11.84
C GLY A 281 -25.18 8.13 12.83
N GLU A 282 -25.69 8.43 14.03
CA GLU A 282 -24.96 9.17 15.07
C GLU A 282 -23.89 8.30 15.73
N THR A 283 -24.19 7.04 16.01
CA THR A 283 -23.21 6.06 16.49
C THR A 283 -22.17 5.74 15.42
N MET A 284 -22.56 5.65 14.15
CA MET A 284 -21.64 5.58 13.02
C MET A 284 -20.71 6.81 12.97
N TYR A 285 -21.26 8.03 13.08
CA TYR A 285 -20.45 9.25 13.13
C TYR A 285 -19.42 9.18 14.26
N ASN A 286 -19.84 8.92 15.50
CA ASN A 286 -18.96 8.90 16.66
C ASN A 286 -17.83 7.87 16.56
N MET A 287 -18.11 6.70 15.98
CA MET A 287 -17.11 5.64 15.78
C MET A 287 -16.04 6.04 14.76
N PHE A 288 -16.45 6.64 13.64
CA PHE A 288 -15.53 7.05 12.57
C PHE A 288 -15.10 8.52 12.67
N PHE A 289 -15.45 9.19 13.77
CA PHE A 289 -14.95 10.51 14.16
C PHE A 289 -13.69 10.40 15.02
N GLN A 290 -13.58 9.34 15.83
CA GLN A 290 -12.37 8.97 16.57
C GLN A 290 -11.47 8.17 15.64
N THR A 291 -10.45 8.78 15.05
CA THR A 291 -9.64 8.14 14.00
C THR A 291 -8.15 8.40 14.19
N VAL A 292 -7.36 7.47 13.61
CA VAL A 292 -5.90 7.26 13.67
C VAL A 292 -5.17 7.91 14.83
N ASP A 293 -4.74 7.08 15.79
CA ASP A 293 -3.75 7.50 16.77
C ASP A 293 -2.43 7.77 16.05
N LEU A 294 -2.02 9.03 15.95
CA LEU A 294 -0.74 9.42 15.34
C LEU A 294 0.47 8.93 16.14
N SER A 295 0.28 8.40 17.36
CA SER A 295 1.33 7.78 18.17
C SER A 295 1.51 6.28 17.93
N ASP A 296 0.57 5.63 17.22
CA ASP A 296 0.74 4.27 16.76
C ASP A 296 1.57 4.29 15.47
N GLU A 297 2.85 3.92 15.58
CA GLU A 297 3.65 3.46 14.43
C GLU A 297 3.02 2.14 13.93
N SER A 298 1.98 2.23 13.12
CA SER A 298 1.82 1.18 12.12
C SER A 298 3.05 1.27 11.22
N ASP A 299 3.73 0.14 10.98
CA ASP A 299 4.80 -0.08 9.98
C ASP A 299 4.40 0.29 8.52
N ASP A 300 3.35 1.08 8.34
CA ASP A 300 2.75 1.45 7.07
C ASP A 300 3.28 2.80 6.55
N SER A 301 4.44 3.25 7.03
CA SER A 301 5.16 4.45 6.54
C SER A 301 5.59 4.35 5.08
N GLY A 302 5.35 3.19 4.44
CA GLY A 302 5.62 2.93 3.03
C GLY A 302 4.41 2.67 2.15
N GLU A 303 3.14 2.82 2.59
CA GLU A 303 1.99 2.41 1.76
C GLU A 303 1.95 3.19 0.42
N SER A 304 2.53 2.58 -0.62
CA SER A 304 2.45 2.98 -2.01
C SER A 304 0.98 2.94 -2.39
N ALA A 305 0.35 4.11 -2.53
CA ALA A 305 -0.96 4.37 -3.10
C ALA A 305 -1.93 3.16 -3.16
N GLN A 306 -2.27 2.59 -1.99
CA GLN A 306 -3.07 1.37 -1.82
C GLN A 306 -2.53 0.13 -2.57
N VAL A 307 -2.41 -0.98 -1.84
CA VAL A 307 -2.34 -2.35 -2.39
C VAL A 307 -3.64 -2.64 -3.17
N LYS A 308 -3.75 -2.09 -4.37
CA LYS A 308 -4.81 -2.34 -5.33
C LYS A 308 -4.64 -3.76 -5.82
N ARG A 309 -5.37 -4.69 -5.20
CA ARG A 309 -5.34 -6.15 -5.38
C ARG A 309 -4.98 -6.56 -6.82
N LYS A 310 -3.68 -6.73 -7.10
CA LYS A 310 -3.19 -7.14 -8.41
C LYS A 310 -3.40 -8.65 -8.55
N VAL A 311 -3.98 -9.10 -9.65
CA VAL A 311 -3.86 -10.52 -10.01
C VAL A 311 -2.46 -10.71 -10.56
N LYS A 312 -1.55 -11.34 -9.81
CA LYS A 312 -0.27 -11.84 -10.35
C LYS A 312 -0.60 -12.68 -11.59
N ARG A 313 -0.18 -12.21 -12.77
CA ARG A 313 -0.25 -13.04 -13.98
C ARG A 313 0.74 -14.17 -13.82
N GLN A 314 0.29 -15.41 -14.01
CA GLN A 314 1.22 -16.52 -14.11
C GLN A 314 1.79 -16.52 -15.52
N SER A 315 3.11 -16.39 -15.63
CA SER A 315 3.80 -16.71 -16.88
C SER A 315 3.90 -18.22 -17.02
N PRO A 316 3.51 -18.82 -18.15
CA PRO A 316 3.69 -20.25 -18.38
C PRO A 316 5.16 -20.63 -18.61
N VAL A 317 6.05 -19.66 -18.82
CA VAL A 317 7.50 -19.88 -18.82
C VAL A 317 7.98 -19.80 -17.37
N PRO A 318 8.62 -20.87 -16.83
CA PRO A 318 9.22 -20.78 -15.51
C PRO A 318 10.25 -19.63 -15.50
N SER A 319 10.14 -18.76 -14.48
CA SER A 319 11.14 -17.73 -14.22
C SER A 319 12.52 -18.36 -14.08
N VAL A 320 13.54 -17.72 -14.66
CA VAL A 320 14.91 -18.24 -14.53
C VAL A 320 15.50 -17.80 -13.20
N ILE A 321 15.31 -16.53 -12.85
CA ILE A 321 15.71 -15.90 -11.58
C ILE A 321 14.57 -14.96 -11.15
N SER A 322 14.20 -14.97 -9.87
CA SER A 322 13.21 -14.08 -9.27
C SER A 322 13.61 -13.73 -7.85
N ASP A 323 13.24 -12.54 -7.41
CA ASP A 323 13.30 -12.14 -6.01
C ASP A 323 12.17 -12.81 -5.21
N ASP A 324 12.27 -12.72 -3.87
CA ASP A 324 11.35 -13.39 -2.96
C ASP A 324 9.90 -12.87 -3.10
N ALA A 325 9.74 -11.58 -3.41
CA ALA A 325 8.43 -10.97 -3.65
C ALA A 325 7.88 -11.26 -5.06
N GLY A 326 8.70 -11.69 -6.01
CA GLY A 326 8.36 -11.71 -7.43
C GLY A 326 8.15 -10.31 -8.03
N ALA A 327 8.74 -9.27 -7.42
CA ALA A 327 8.74 -7.93 -7.95
C ALA A 327 9.70 -7.79 -9.13
N PHE A 328 10.87 -8.44 -9.06
CA PHE A 328 11.93 -8.45 -10.07
C PHE A 328 12.16 -9.87 -10.57
N THR A 329 11.84 -10.12 -11.84
CA THR A 329 11.96 -11.46 -12.42
C THR A 329 12.60 -11.43 -13.81
N GLY A 330 13.57 -12.32 -14.01
CA GLY A 330 14.29 -12.51 -15.26
C GLY A 330 13.81 -13.75 -16.02
N TYR A 331 13.53 -13.58 -17.32
CA TYR A 331 13.12 -14.66 -18.22
C TYR A 331 13.98 -14.70 -19.48
N TRP A 332 14.40 -15.90 -19.88
CA TRP A 332 15.02 -16.16 -21.18
C TRP A 332 14.93 -17.64 -21.56
N GLY A 333 14.96 -17.92 -22.87
CA GLY A 333 14.77 -19.26 -23.40
C GLY A 333 13.28 -19.62 -23.56
N GLY A 334 12.98 -20.92 -23.66
CA GLY A 334 11.63 -21.38 -23.99
C GLY A 334 11.22 -20.95 -25.39
N ASP A 335 10.07 -20.29 -25.51
CA ASP A 335 9.53 -19.77 -26.77
C ASP A 335 9.95 -18.31 -27.06
N LEU A 336 10.80 -17.70 -26.23
CA LEU A 336 11.41 -16.40 -26.52
C LEU A 336 12.53 -16.55 -27.56
N PRO A 337 12.84 -15.49 -28.34
CA PRO A 337 13.98 -15.50 -29.25
C PRO A 337 15.30 -15.76 -28.51
N ASP A 338 16.23 -16.46 -29.17
CA ASP A 338 17.48 -16.94 -28.55
C ASP A 338 18.35 -15.83 -27.95
N ASP A 339 18.26 -14.61 -28.46
CA ASP A 339 19.05 -13.44 -28.06
C ASP A 339 18.31 -12.44 -27.17
N VAL A 340 17.05 -12.73 -26.78
CA VAL A 340 16.20 -11.84 -25.98
C VAL A 340 16.10 -12.32 -24.53
N ALA A 341 16.29 -11.39 -23.60
CA ALA A 341 15.89 -11.51 -22.20
C ALA A 341 14.71 -10.58 -21.89
N VAL A 342 13.92 -10.94 -20.88
CA VAL A 342 12.87 -10.09 -20.32
C VAL A 342 13.14 -9.88 -18.85
N LEU A 343 13.12 -8.61 -18.41
CA LEU A 343 13.10 -8.20 -17.02
C LEU A 343 11.71 -7.64 -16.72
N THR A 344 10.93 -8.33 -15.89
CA THR A 344 9.68 -7.80 -15.37
C THR A 344 9.95 -7.08 -14.06
N ILE A 345 9.45 -5.85 -13.92
CA ILE A 345 9.45 -5.10 -12.66
C ILE A 345 8.00 -4.74 -12.36
N THR A 346 7.34 -5.50 -11.49
CA THR A 346 5.90 -5.34 -11.21
C THR A 346 5.60 -4.30 -10.13
N SER A 347 6.61 -3.96 -9.31
CA SER A 347 6.58 -2.94 -8.26
C SER A 347 8.02 -2.53 -7.92
N PHE A 348 8.20 -1.32 -7.37
CA PHE A 348 9.43 -0.93 -6.65
C PHE A 348 9.23 -0.99 -5.12
N SER A 349 8.19 -1.69 -4.64
CA SER A 349 7.95 -1.94 -3.21
C SER A 349 7.87 -3.45 -2.96
N PRO A 350 9.00 -4.18 -2.99
CA PRO A 350 9.02 -5.62 -2.72
C PRO A 350 8.62 -5.94 -1.26
N ASP A 351 8.83 -5.02 -0.33
CA ASP A 351 8.46 -5.19 1.09
C ASP A 351 6.94 -5.40 1.29
N ASP A 352 6.10 -4.77 0.44
CA ASP A 352 4.62 -4.92 0.47
C ASP A 352 4.17 -6.38 0.26
N ASP A 353 4.99 -7.18 -0.43
CA ASP A 353 4.75 -8.59 -0.75
C ASP A 353 5.66 -9.53 0.08
N GLY A 354 6.29 -9.02 1.15
CA GLY A 354 7.17 -9.79 2.05
C GLY A 354 8.60 -10.02 1.57
N GLY A 355 9.02 -9.34 0.50
CA GLY A 355 10.41 -9.31 0.02
C GLY A 355 11.22 -8.19 0.68
N SER A 356 12.32 -7.77 0.03
CA SER A 356 13.05 -6.56 0.43
C SER A 356 13.75 -5.87 -0.73
N ASP A 357 13.98 -4.57 -0.57
CA ASP A 357 14.77 -3.75 -1.50
C ASP A 357 16.17 -4.35 -1.75
N VAL A 358 16.85 -4.79 -0.68
CA VAL A 358 18.20 -5.38 -0.75
C VAL A 358 18.19 -6.70 -1.55
N ASN A 359 17.19 -7.56 -1.32
CA ASN A 359 17.05 -8.79 -2.09
C ASN A 359 16.82 -8.49 -3.59
N SER A 360 15.95 -7.51 -3.89
CA SER A 360 15.69 -7.08 -5.27
C SER A 360 16.95 -6.53 -5.95
N GLN A 361 17.80 -5.79 -5.21
CA GLN A 361 19.08 -5.29 -5.69
C GLN A 361 20.03 -6.42 -6.10
N GLU A 362 20.22 -7.41 -5.22
CA GLU A 362 21.11 -8.57 -5.47
C GLU A 362 20.59 -9.41 -6.65
N ILE A 363 19.28 -9.63 -6.69
CA ILE A 363 18.63 -10.42 -7.73
C ILE A 363 18.69 -9.73 -9.09
N LEU A 364 18.52 -8.41 -9.16
CA LEU A 364 18.70 -7.66 -10.42
C LEU A 364 20.12 -7.86 -10.98
N GLN A 365 21.13 -7.82 -10.10
CA GLN A 365 22.52 -8.06 -10.49
C GLN A 365 22.69 -9.47 -11.07
N GLU A 366 22.09 -10.48 -10.43
CA GLU A 366 22.11 -11.87 -10.90
C GLU A 366 21.39 -12.04 -12.24
N ILE A 367 20.21 -11.42 -12.41
CA ILE A 367 19.42 -11.43 -13.65
C ILE A 367 20.27 -10.89 -14.81
N LEU A 368 20.87 -9.71 -14.65
CA LEU A 368 21.65 -9.04 -15.70
C LEU A 368 22.90 -9.85 -16.05
N ALA A 369 23.64 -10.33 -15.05
CA ALA A 369 24.83 -11.16 -15.27
C ALA A 369 24.48 -12.47 -15.97
N SER A 370 23.47 -13.19 -15.48
CA SER A 370 23.05 -14.49 -16.00
C SER A 370 22.49 -14.37 -17.42
N ALA A 371 21.73 -13.31 -17.73
CA ALA A 371 21.28 -13.05 -19.10
C ALA A 371 22.48 -12.87 -20.06
N LYS A 372 23.52 -12.13 -19.66
CA LYS A 372 24.73 -11.96 -20.49
C LYS A 372 25.55 -13.24 -20.63
N GLU A 373 25.70 -14.02 -19.56
CA GLU A 373 26.35 -15.33 -19.62
C GLU A 373 25.62 -16.30 -20.56
N ASN A 374 24.29 -16.19 -20.64
CA ASN A 374 23.44 -16.97 -21.55
C ASN A 374 23.34 -16.38 -22.97
N GLY A 375 24.20 -15.40 -23.32
CA GLY A 375 24.31 -14.86 -24.67
C GLY A 375 23.13 -13.99 -25.12
N LYS A 376 22.43 -13.35 -24.18
CA LYS A 376 21.34 -12.42 -24.48
C LYS A 376 21.90 -11.04 -24.82
N ASP A 377 21.41 -10.47 -25.92
CA ASP A 377 21.88 -9.18 -26.47
C ASP A 377 20.77 -8.12 -26.54
N HIS A 378 19.51 -8.53 -26.42
CA HIS A 378 18.33 -7.68 -26.37
C HIS A 378 17.59 -7.84 -25.04
N LEU A 379 17.03 -6.75 -24.52
CA LEU A 379 16.31 -6.71 -23.26
C LEU A 379 14.94 -6.06 -23.43
N ILE A 380 13.88 -6.76 -23.04
CA ILE A 380 12.56 -6.17 -22.82
C ILE A 380 12.45 -5.85 -21.32
N ILE A 381 12.18 -4.59 -20.98
CA ILE A 381 11.83 -4.18 -19.62
C ILE A 381 10.31 -4.05 -19.55
N ASP A 382 9.66 -5.01 -18.92
CA ASP A 382 8.21 -5.06 -18.76
C ASP A 382 7.79 -4.42 -17.43
N LEU A 383 7.19 -3.23 -17.54
CA LEU A 383 6.70 -2.40 -16.43
C LEU A 383 5.18 -2.33 -16.40
N ARG A 384 4.48 -3.22 -17.11
CA ARG A 384 3.03 -3.32 -17.00
C ARG A 384 2.65 -3.53 -15.55
N THR A 385 1.56 -2.90 -15.10
CA THR A 385 1.10 -2.93 -13.70
C THR A 385 2.02 -2.32 -12.63
N ASN A 386 3.17 -1.75 -13.00
CA ASN A 386 4.07 -1.11 -12.05
C ASN A 386 3.52 0.27 -11.62
N GLY A 387 3.23 0.45 -10.34
CA GLY A 387 2.70 1.70 -9.78
C GLY A 387 3.77 2.64 -9.22
N GLY A 388 5.03 2.21 -9.17
CA GLY A 388 6.09 2.87 -8.40
C GLY A 388 6.46 2.09 -7.15
N GLY A 389 6.90 2.82 -6.13
CA GLY A 389 7.44 2.28 -4.87
C GLY A 389 8.68 3.07 -4.43
N SER A 390 9.68 2.37 -3.90
CA SER A 390 10.98 2.90 -3.49
C SER A 390 11.64 3.71 -4.62
N VAL A 391 11.86 4.99 -4.38
CA VAL A 391 12.68 5.82 -5.28
C VAL A 391 14.14 5.30 -5.29
N ARG A 392 14.59 4.61 -4.24
CA ARG A 392 15.99 4.16 -4.08
C ARG A 392 16.22 2.95 -4.93
N LEU A 393 15.33 1.98 -4.84
CA LEU A 393 15.33 0.80 -5.68
C LEU A 393 15.16 1.18 -7.16
N CYS A 394 14.35 2.20 -7.46
CA CYS A 394 14.23 2.75 -8.80
C CYS A 394 15.56 3.30 -9.35
N LEU A 395 16.24 4.17 -8.59
CA LEU A 395 17.52 4.74 -9.01
C LEU A 395 18.63 3.68 -9.05
N GLU A 396 18.65 2.75 -8.10
CA GLU A 396 19.54 1.59 -8.09
C GLU A 396 19.37 0.74 -9.36
N THR A 397 18.13 0.45 -9.73
CA THR A 397 17.80 -0.30 -10.95
C THR A 397 18.34 0.42 -12.19
N MET A 398 18.21 1.75 -12.24
CA MET A 398 18.78 2.56 -13.32
C MET A 398 20.31 2.43 -13.38
N VAL A 399 21.00 2.55 -12.24
CA VAL A 399 22.47 2.47 -12.21
C VAL A 399 22.96 1.06 -12.57
N GLN A 400 22.30 -0.02 -12.17
CA GLN A 400 22.73 -1.37 -12.59
C GLN A 400 22.58 -1.60 -14.11
N LEU A 401 21.56 -1.00 -14.74
CA LEU A 401 21.39 -1.05 -16.20
C LEU A 401 22.37 -0.12 -16.95
N PHE A 402 22.72 1.01 -16.35
CA PHE A 402 23.61 2.02 -16.92
C PHE A 402 24.72 2.42 -15.93
N PRO A 403 25.65 1.50 -15.61
CA PRO A 403 26.61 1.67 -14.51
C PRO A 403 27.66 2.75 -14.76
N ASP A 404 27.70 3.33 -15.96
CA ASP A 404 28.56 4.45 -16.33
C ASP A 404 27.95 5.83 -16.05
N THR A 405 26.69 5.89 -15.60
CA THR A 405 25.95 7.14 -15.43
C THR A 405 25.41 7.25 -14.00
N PRO A 406 25.79 8.28 -13.23
CA PRO A 406 25.20 8.55 -11.92
C PRO A 406 23.69 8.87 -12.04
N PRO A 407 22.87 8.48 -11.05
CA PRO A 407 21.47 8.89 -11.01
C PRO A 407 21.35 10.37 -10.70
N ASP A 408 20.34 11.01 -11.30
CA ASP A 408 19.99 12.38 -10.99
C ASP A 408 18.46 12.58 -10.97
N THR A 409 18.03 13.67 -10.35
CA THR A 409 16.65 14.12 -10.51
C THR A 409 16.63 15.65 -10.57
N LYS A 410 15.46 16.19 -10.89
CA LYS A 410 15.21 17.62 -10.83
C LYS A 410 13.81 17.84 -10.31
N SER A 411 13.72 18.39 -9.12
CA SER A 411 12.46 18.63 -8.42
C SER A 411 12.33 20.08 -7.94
N SER A 412 11.11 20.50 -7.63
CA SER A 412 10.82 21.75 -6.91
C SER A 412 9.63 21.58 -5.97
N LEU A 413 9.58 22.38 -4.91
CA LEU A 413 8.44 22.52 -3.99
C LEU A 413 7.65 23.78 -4.33
N ARG A 414 6.32 23.75 -4.18
CA ARG A 414 5.48 24.97 -4.26
C ARG A 414 5.73 25.88 -3.07
N ALA A 415 6.15 27.13 -3.30
CA ALA A 415 6.51 28.04 -2.23
C ALA A 415 5.30 28.75 -1.59
N ASN A 416 5.16 28.63 -0.26
CA ASN A 416 4.22 29.36 0.59
C ASN A 416 4.84 29.69 1.97
N GLY A 417 4.21 30.55 2.79
CA GLY A 417 4.84 31.01 4.03
C GLY A 417 5.08 29.92 5.08
N ALA A 418 4.21 28.91 5.17
CA ALA A 418 4.45 27.77 6.06
C ALA A 418 5.68 26.96 5.63
N GLN A 419 5.86 26.71 4.33
CA GLN A 419 7.06 26.06 3.82
C GLN A 419 8.33 26.87 4.05
N LYS A 420 8.27 28.21 3.99
CA LYS A 420 9.44 29.04 4.38
C LYS A 420 9.79 28.82 5.84
N ALA A 421 8.79 28.83 6.71
CA ALA A 421 9.00 28.61 8.14
C ALA A 421 9.58 27.21 8.42
N LEU A 422 9.07 26.17 7.73
CA LEU A 422 9.60 24.81 7.80
C LEU A 422 11.05 24.76 7.33
N VAL A 423 11.38 25.41 6.20
CA VAL A 423 12.77 25.43 5.71
C VAL A 423 13.71 26.08 6.72
N ASP A 424 13.30 27.20 7.30
CA ASP A 424 14.10 27.88 8.32
C ASP A 424 14.28 27.03 9.58
N TYR A 425 13.20 26.37 10.04
CA TYR A 425 13.22 25.50 11.22
C TYR A 425 14.15 24.31 11.03
N PHE A 426 13.94 23.54 9.97
CA PHE A 426 14.70 22.31 9.71
C PHE A 426 16.16 22.60 9.38
N SER A 427 16.45 23.69 8.67
CA SER A 427 17.83 24.12 8.44
C SER A 427 18.54 24.49 9.74
N GLU A 428 17.86 25.14 10.70
CA GLU A 428 18.41 25.44 12.03
C GLU A 428 18.62 24.16 12.86
N GLN A 429 17.68 23.20 12.83
CA GLN A 429 17.87 21.91 13.50
C GLN A 429 19.06 21.13 12.93
N THR A 430 19.26 21.15 11.61
CA THR A 430 20.42 20.52 10.98
C THR A 430 21.73 21.21 11.37
N ASP A 431 21.77 22.56 11.43
CA ASP A 431 22.96 23.28 11.92
C ASP A 431 23.30 22.91 13.38
N ILE A 432 22.27 22.77 14.25
CA ILE A 432 22.46 22.36 15.66
C ILE A 432 23.06 20.94 15.74
N ALA A 433 22.55 20.01 14.95
CA ALA A 433 23.05 18.64 14.91
C ALA A 433 24.50 18.58 14.40
N GLN A 434 24.84 19.32 13.34
CA GLN A 434 26.20 19.43 12.80
C GLN A 434 27.20 20.03 13.81
N ASP A 435 26.74 20.95 14.67
CA ASP A 435 27.56 21.56 15.71
C ASP A 435 27.72 20.70 16.99
N ALA A 436 26.90 19.65 17.16
CA ALA A 436 26.88 18.83 18.37
C ALA A 436 28.18 18.05 18.59
N ASN A 437 28.76 17.45 17.54
CA ASN A 437 30.06 16.80 17.60
C ASN A 437 30.92 16.96 16.32
N PRO A 438 31.67 18.07 16.18
CA PRO A 438 32.45 18.35 14.97
C PRO A 438 33.70 17.47 14.75
N ASN A 439 33.99 16.51 15.64
CA ASN A 439 35.29 15.81 15.70
C ASN A 439 35.26 14.33 15.32
N THR A 440 34.12 13.78 14.92
CA THR A 440 34.03 12.44 14.33
C THR A 440 33.38 12.59 12.96
N GLY A 441 34.01 12.10 11.90
CA GLY A 441 33.49 12.26 10.52
C GLY A 441 32.21 11.47 10.21
N LEU A 442 31.45 11.08 11.24
CA LEU A 442 30.19 10.34 11.24
C LEU A 442 29.49 10.68 12.58
N ASP A 443 28.95 11.89 12.73
CA ASP A 443 28.17 12.25 13.93
C ASP A 443 26.75 11.72 13.77
N GLU A 444 26.38 10.66 14.51
CA GLU A 444 25.04 10.02 14.46
C GLU A 444 23.88 11.04 14.54
N GLU A 445 24.07 12.18 15.21
CA GLU A 445 23.07 13.26 15.24
C GLU A 445 22.96 14.01 13.90
N GLU A 446 24.07 14.29 13.21
CA GLU A 446 24.10 14.87 11.86
C GLU A 446 23.45 13.91 10.85
N ILE A 447 23.81 12.62 10.92
CA ILE A 447 23.19 11.53 10.13
C ILE A 447 21.67 11.60 10.24
N TYR A 448 21.19 11.61 11.47
CA TYR A 448 19.78 11.56 11.80
C TYR A 448 19.07 12.84 11.37
N ALA A 449 19.67 14.01 11.59
CA ALA A 449 19.11 15.28 11.18
C ALA A 449 19.06 15.41 9.65
N GLU A 450 20.11 15.03 8.92
CA GLU A 450 20.09 15.09 7.45
C GLU A 450 19.04 14.15 6.86
N TYR A 451 18.88 12.97 7.47
CA TYR A 451 17.88 12.00 7.10
C TYR A 451 16.44 12.51 7.30
N TRP A 452 16.10 12.96 8.51
CA TRP A 452 14.73 13.35 8.88
C TRP A 452 14.32 14.76 8.42
N ASN A 453 15.29 15.68 8.26
CA ASN A 453 14.99 17.07 7.93
C ASN A 453 14.94 17.33 6.42
N SER A 454 15.38 16.39 5.58
CA SER A 454 15.23 16.51 4.13
C SER A 454 13.75 16.41 3.71
N PRO A 455 13.28 17.11 2.67
CA PRO A 455 13.97 18.10 1.83
C PRO A 455 13.87 19.52 2.39
N TRP A 456 13.49 19.67 3.67
CA TRP A 456 13.20 20.96 4.27
C TRP A 456 14.45 21.68 4.80
N ALA A 457 15.57 20.99 4.98
CA ALA A 457 16.85 21.62 5.28
C ALA A 457 17.66 21.90 3.99
N TYR A 458 18.24 23.09 3.84
CA TYR A 458 19.03 23.41 2.64
C TYR A 458 20.33 22.61 2.53
N GLN A 459 20.81 22.07 3.67
CA GLN A 459 22.02 21.24 3.78
C GLN A 459 21.81 19.84 3.20
N THR A 460 20.58 19.31 3.22
CA THR A 460 20.27 17.91 2.87
C THR A 460 20.04 17.72 1.37
N VAL A 461 19.77 18.81 0.66
CA VAL A 461 19.51 18.82 -0.78
C VAL A 461 20.59 19.59 -1.53
N MET A 462 20.65 19.36 -2.83
CA MET A 462 21.60 20.02 -3.72
C MET A 462 20.92 20.46 -5.01
N SER A 463 21.55 21.39 -5.74
CA SER A 463 21.08 21.72 -7.09
C SER A 463 21.15 20.50 -8.03
N PRO A 464 20.37 20.48 -9.13
CA PRO A 464 20.46 19.45 -10.17
C PRO A 464 21.87 19.31 -10.79
N SER A 465 22.74 20.30 -10.59
CA SER A 465 24.14 20.25 -11.02
C SER A 465 25.11 19.70 -9.96
N VAL A 466 24.59 19.06 -8.91
CA VAL A 466 25.34 18.47 -7.79
C VAL A 466 26.19 19.54 -7.07
N LYS A 467 25.55 20.68 -6.75
CA LYS A 467 26.17 21.74 -5.94
C LYS A 467 25.33 22.02 -4.70
N PRO A 468 25.94 22.14 -3.52
CA PRO A 468 25.23 22.51 -2.30
C PRO A 468 24.64 23.92 -2.42
N PHE A 469 23.60 24.20 -1.65
CA PHE A 469 23.06 25.55 -1.49
C PHE A 469 23.86 26.32 -0.44
N ASP A 470 24.08 27.62 -0.68
CA ASP A 470 24.84 28.51 0.21
C ASP A 470 24.03 28.93 1.46
N SER A 471 22.70 28.84 1.40
CA SER A 471 21.79 29.26 2.48
C SER A 471 20.35 28.77 2.23
N ALA A 472 19.55 28.72 3.30
CA ALA A 472 18.10 28.49 3.26
C ALA A 472 17.37 29.43 2.27
N ASP A 473 17.72 30.72 2.22
CA ASP A 473 17.10 31.68 1.31
C ASP A 473 17.43 31.38 -0.17
N GLN A 474 18.64 30.87 -0.47
CA GLN A 474 19.00 30.47 -1.84
C GLN A 474 18.20 29.24 -2.27
N PHE A 475 18.07 28.25 -1.38
CA PHE A 475 17.27 27.05 -1.63
C PHE A 475 15.79 27.39 -1.80
N TYR A 476 15.17 28.06 -0.82
CA TYR A 476 13.74 28.31 -0.82
C TYR A 476 13.29 29.38 -1.83
N GLY A 477 14.06 30.44 -2.04
CA GLY A 477 13.65 31.56 -2.90
C GLY A 477 12.65 32.51 -2.21
N PRO A 478 11.43 32.73 -2.76
CA PRO A 478 10.78 31.96 -3.83
C PRO A 478 11.11 32.46 -5.25
N TYR A 479 11.00 31.55 -6.23
CA TYR A 479 11.24 31.82 -7.64
C TYR A 479 9.94 31.72 -8.43
N ARG A 480 9.65 32.74 -9.24
CA ARG A 480 8.46 32.75 -10.09
C ARG A 480 8.67 31.88 -11.31
N GLU A 481 7.84 30.86 -11.47
CA GLU A 481 7.90 29.93 -12.59
C GLU A 481 6.51 29.50 -13.02
N GLY A 482 6.26 29.47 -14.33
CA GLY A 482 4.94 29.17 -14.87
C GLY A 482 3.84 30.02 -14.21
N PRO A 483 2.78 29.39 -13.67
CA PRO A 483 1.67 30.07 -12.99
C PRO A 483 1.94 30.46 -11.53
N GLY A 484 2.99 29.92 -10.89
CA GLY A 484 3.17 29.99 -9.43
C GLY A 484 4.56 30.44 -8.97
N TYR A 485 4.83 30.16 -7.70
CA TYR A 485 6.10 30.40 -7.01
C TYR A 485 6.60 29.08 -6.43
N PHE A 486 7.89 28.82 -6.60
CA PHE A 486 8.52 27.55 -6.23
C PHE A 486 9.88 27.77 -5.58
N THR A 487 10.39 26.72 -4.94
CA THR A 487 11.80 26.68 -4.50
C THR A 487 12.76 26.65 -5.68
N SER A 488 14.06 26.84 -5.42
CA SER A 488 15.09 26.48 -6.40
C SER A 488 14.90 25.02 -6.81
N TYR A 489 15.25 24.68 -8.05
CA TYR A 489 15.33 23.26 -8.38
C TYR A 489 16.36 22.57 -7.51
N PHE A 490 16.03 21.38 -7.05
CA PHE A 490 16.87 20.57 -6.19
C PHE A 490 16.78 19.09 -6.54
N GLN A 491 17.66 18.31 -5.93
CA GLN A 491 17.65 16.86 -5.84
C GLN A 491 18.33 16.44 -4.53
N GLU A 492 18.14 15.19 -4.13
CA GLU A 492 18.87 14.57 -3.03
C GLU A 492 20.32 14.27 -3.42
N ASN A 493 21.16 13.97 -2.43
CA ASN A 493 22.52 13.49 -2.66
C ASN A 493 22.56 11.98 -2.96
N TYR A 494 22.32 11.57 -4.21
CA TYR A 494 22.35 10.15 -4.60
C TYR A 494 23.74 9.49 -4.52
N THR A 495 24.80 10.28 -4.39
CA THR A 495 26.18 9.77 -4.24
C THR A 495 26.57 9.55 -2.79
N ASN A 496 25.75 10.01 -1.84
CA ASN A 496 25.95 9.76 -0.42
C ASN A 496 24.96 8.73 0.08
N ASN A 497 25.44 7.49 0.23
CA ASN A 497 24.65 6.40 0.80
C ASN A 497 24.42 6.52 2.30
N GLU A 498 25.11 7.44 2.99
CA GLU A 498 25.02 7.56 4.44
C GLU A 498 23.68 8.20 4.89
N TYR A 499 23.10 9.20 4.17
CA TYR A 499 21.94 9.99 4.66
C TYR A 499 20.85 10.35 3.62
N SER A 500 20.65 9.58 2.55
CA SER A 500 19.59 9.92 1.59
C SER A 500 18.19 9.56 2.11
N MET A 501 17.17 10.41 1.93
CA MET A 501 15.74 10.15 2.22
C MET A 501 15.12 8.91 1.54
N ILE A 502 15.88 8.30 0.65
CA ILE A 502 15.30 7.45 -0.37
C ILE A 502 15.09 6.10 0.26
N ASP A 503 13.90 5.89 0.80
CA ASP A 503 13.49 4.68 1.49
C ASP A 503 14.27 4.34 2.78
N HIS A 504 13.56 3.80 3.77
CA HIS A 504 14.14 3.32 5.04
C HIS A 504 14.86 1.96 4.86
N SER A 505 15.30 1.64 3.64
CA SER A 505 15.90 0.36 3.33
C SER A 505 17.41 0.36 3.58
N ASP A 506 17.93 -0.81 3.99
CA ASP A 506 19.37 -1.09 4.10
C ASP A 506 20.08 -1.08 2.72
N LEU A 507 19.36 -0.78 1.63
CA LEU A 507 19.87 -0.75 0.26
C LEU A 507 20.86 0.39 0.12
N ASN A 508 21.99 0.13 -0.53
CA ASN A 508 22.93 1.17 -0.95
C ASN A 508 22.84 1.36 -2.45
N ILE A 509 22.71 2.61 -2.92
CA ILE A 509 22.78 2.89 -4.36
C ILE A 509 24.21 2.59 -4.82
N THR A 510 24.32 1.71 -5.80
CA THR A 510 25.54 1.38 -6.53
C THR A 510 26.12 2.67 -7.10
N GLN A 511 27.40 2.93 -6.81
CA GLN A 511 28.06 4.13 -7.32
C GLN A 511 28.50 3.91 -8.77
N ALA A 512 28.07 4.80 -9.66
CA ALA A 512 28.42 4.72 -11.08
C ALA A 512 29.94 4.84 -11.31
N ASP A 513 30.51 3.96 -12.14
CA ASP A 513 31.88 4.07 -12.67
C ASP A 513 31.81 4.40 -14.15
N PRO A 514 32.25 5.59 -14.60
CA PRO A 514 32.27 5.97 -16.03
C PRO A 514 33.03 5.02 -16.97
N ARG A 515 33.76 4.02 -16.43
CA ARG A 515 34.44 2.97 -17.18
C ARG A 515 33.72 1.61 -17.15
N ALA A 516 32.64 1.48 -16.40
CA ALA A 516 31.83 0.27 -16.35
C ALA A 516 31.18 0.01 -17.71
N GLU A 517 31.09 -1.27 -18.06
CA GLU A 517 30.41 -1.71 -19.27
C GLU A 517 28.93 -1.90 -18.96
N ARG A 518 28.05 -1.38 -19.84
CA ARG A 518 26.61 -1.59 -19.72
C ARG A 518 26.27 -3.04 -20.05
N PRO A 519 25.38 -3.72 -19.29
CA PRO A 519 24.94 -5.08 -19.63
C PRO A 519 24.32 -5.15 -21.03
N PHE A 520 23.50 -4.15 -21.40
CA PHE A 520 22.88 -4.05 -22.72
C PHE A 520 23.14 -2.67 -23.35
N ALA A 521 23.30 -2.64 -24.68
CA ALA A 521 23.32 -1.37 -25.41
C ALA A 521 21.93 -0.71 -25.37
N ALA A 522 21.86 0.61 -25.24
CA ALA A 522 20.59 1.31 -25.06
C ALA A 522 19.62 1.08 -26.25
N GLU A 523 20.15 0.99 -27.47
CA GLU A 523 19.37 0.68 -28.67
C GLU A 523 18.76 -0.74 -28.67
N ASN A 524 19.29 -1.66 -27.87
CA ASN A 524 18.85 -3.04 -27.73
C ASN A 524 17.88 -3.25 -26.55
N ILE A 525 17.47 -2.17 -25.88
CA ILE A 525 16.48 -2.19 -24.80
C ILE A 525 15.16 -1.65 -25.33
N ILE A 526 14.03 -2.24 -24.91
CA ILE A 526 12.69 -1.70 -25.15
C ILE A 526 11.89 -1.69 -23.84
N ILE A 527 11.17 -0.60 -23.58
CA ILE A 527 10.24 -0.49 -22.45
C ILE A 527 8.86 -0.97 -22.91
N LEU A 528 8.24 -1.88 -22.15
CA LEU A 528 6.86 -2.29 -22.32
C LEU A 528 6.03 -1.78 -21.14
N THR A 529 4.98 -1.00 -21.41
CA THR A 529 4.00 -0.58 -20.38
C THR A 529 2.57 -0.72 -20.89
N ASP A 530 1.61 -0.50 -20.01
CA ASP A 530 0.17 -0.35 -20.28
C ASP A 530 -0.30 1.06 -19.88
N GLY A 531 0.63 2.01 -19.79
CA GLY A 531 0.42 3.37 -19.32
C GLY A 531 0.23 3.50 -17.80
N TYR A 532 0.18 2.41 -17.03
CA TYR A 532 -0.07 2.51 -15.59
C TYR A 532 1.13 3.00 -14.78
N CYS A 533 2.35 2.87 -15.33
CA CYS A 533 3.59 3.37 -14.74
C CYS A 533 3.40 4.76 -14.11
N ALA A 534 3.75 4.89 -12.83
CA ALA A 534 3.51 6.06 -11.99
C ALA A 534 4.62 6.20 -10.92
N SER A 535 4.68 7.35 -10.25
CA SER A 535 5.56 7.58 -9.09
C SER A 535 7.01 7.18 -9.39
N ALA A 536 7.69 6.36 -8.57
CA ALA A 536 9.06 5.90 -8.84
C ALA A 536 9.24 5.24 -10.22
N CYS A 537 8.27 4.48 -10.73
CA CYS A 537 8.34 3.93 -12.09
C CYS A 537 8.45 5.06 -13.14
N SER A 538 7.77 6.19 -12.91
CA SER A 538 7.87 7.33 -13.82
C SER A 538 9.27 7.96 -13.84
N ILE A 539 9.98 7.95 -12.70
CA ILE A 539 11.38 8.41 -12.60
C ILE A 539 12.28 7.47 -13.40
N PHE A 540 12.12 6.16 -13.22
CA PHE A 540 12.87 5.16 -13.96
C PHE A 540 12.70 5.30 -15.48
N VAL A 541 11.45 5.37 -15.95
CA VAL A 541 11.15 5.52 -17.38
C VAL A 541 11.63 6.88 -17.92
N GLU A 542 11.57 7.95 -17.13
CA GLU A 542 12.13 9.25 -17.52
C GLU A 542 13.63 9.16 -17.83
N HIS A 543 14.42 8.48 -16.98
CA HIS A 543 15.85 8.25 -17.24
C HIS A 543 16.06 7.45 -18.53
N LEU A 544 15.38 6.30 -18.65
CA LEU A 544 15.50 5.43 -19.82
C LEU A 544 15.20 6.17 -21.13
N LYS A 545 14.11 6.93 -21.18
CA LYS A 545 13.69 7.64 -22.39
C LYS A 545 14.53 8.89 -22.65
N ASN A 546 14.70 9.76 -21.66
CA ASN A 546 15.37 11.04 -21.84
C ASN A 546 16.89 10.86 -21.99
N GLU A 547 17.53 10.21 -21.03
CA GLU A 547 18.99 10.12 -20.97
C GLU A 547 19.54 9.06 -21.90
N PHE A 548 18.94 7.87 -21.87
CA PHE A 548 19.46 6.72 -22.60
C PHE A 548 18.77 6.47 -23.94
N ARG A 549 17.71 7.22 -24.26
CA ARG A 549 17.00 7.15 -25.55
C ARG A 549 16.43 5.75 -25.83
N VAL A 550 16.01 5.05 -24.78
CA VAL A 550 15.31 3.77 -24.87
C VAL A 550 13.89 4.00 -25.35
N MET A 551 13.49 3.28 -26.41
CA MET A 551 12.15 3.37 -26.98
C MET A 551 11.12 2.62 -26.14
N SER A 552 9.85 2.92 -26.35
CA SER A 552 8.74 2.30 -25.60
C SER A 552 7.59 1.81 -26.47
N ILE A 553 7.04 0.66 -26.11
CA ILE A 553 5.79 0.10 -26.66
C ILE A 553 4.76 0.08 -25.54
N VAL A 554 3.54 0.53 -25.85
CA VAL A 554 2.40 0.50 -24.92
C VAL A 554 1.31 -0.42 -25.41
N VAL A 555 0.62 -1.11 -24.50
CA VAL A 555 -0.46 -2.03 -24.84
C VAL A 555 -1.80 -1.60 -24.22
N GLY A 556 -2.88 -1.71 -25.00
CA GLY A 556 -4.24 -1.43 -24.55
C GLY A 556 -4.69 0.01 -24.82
N GLY A 557 -5.42 0.58 -23.86
CA GLY A 557 -6.12 1.86 -23.91
C GLY A 557 -7.49 1.79 -24.58
N ARG A 558 -8.13 2.94 -24.79
CA ARG A 558 -9.48 3.06 -25.41
C ARG A 558 -9.46 2.59 -26.88
N PRO A 559 -10.53 1.97 -27.42
CA PRO A 559 -10.57 1.46 -28.80
C PRO A 559 -10.67 2.57 -29.85
N GLN A 560 -9.54 3.25 -30.10
CA GLN A 560 -9.41 4.36 -31.02
C GLN A 560 -8.00 4.40 -31.65
N SER A 561 -7.86 5.13 -32.75
CA SER A 561 -6.55 5.41 -33.37
C SER A 561 -5.71 6.41 -32.57
N GLY A 562 -4.42 6.47 -32.87
CA GLY A 562 -3.47 7.43 -32.30
C GLY A 562 -2.60 6.87 -31.17
N PRO A 563 -1.66 7.68 -30.67
CA PRO A 563 -0.72 7.27 -29.65
C PRO A 563 -1.38 7.19 -28.25
N MET A 564 -0.63 6.59 -27.33
CA MET A 564 -0.90 6.52 -25.89
C MET A 564 0.40 6.86 -25.16
N GLN A 565 0.32 7.39 -23.93
CA GLN A 565 1.53 7.76 -23.18
C GLN A 565 2.23 6.52 -22.60
N THR A 566 3.56 6.54 -22.56
CA THR A 566 4.34 5.48 -21.88
C THR A 566 4.06 5.48 -20.38
N ILE A 567 3.92 6.67 -19.81
CA ILE A 567 3.63 6.94 -18.40
C ILE A 567 2.31 7.70 -18.36
N GLY A 568 1.25 7.05 -17.90
CA GLY A 568 -0.08 7.64 -17.76
C GLY A 568 -0.48 7.87 -16.30
N GLY A 569 0.25 7.31 -15.33
CA GLY A 569 0.08 7.62 -13.91
C GLY A 569 0.79 8.91 -13.49
N VAL A 570 0.75 9.21 -12.18
CA VAL A 570 1.38 10.41 -11.59
C VAL A 570 2.88 10.47 -11.92
N ARG A 571 3.35 11.66 -12.32
CA ARG A 571 4.77 11.98 -12.58
C ARG A 571 5.35 12.95 -11.53
N GLY A 572 4.72 13.05 -10.36
CA GLY A 572 5.30 13.67 -9.17
C GLY A 572 6.31 12.74 -8.52
N SER A 573 7.45 13.29 -8.10
CA SER A 573 8.58 12.49 -7.61
C SER A 573 8.48 12.13 -6.12
N ARG A 574 7.57 12.72 -5.35
CA ARG A 574 7.43 12.42 -3.91
C ARG A 574 6.00 12.48 -3.41
N LEU A 575 5.58 11.44 -2.69
CA LEU A 575 4.36 11.39 -1.90
C LEU A 575 4.68 11.87 -0.48
N PHE A 576 3.81 12.73 0.07
CA PHE A 576 3.75 13.07 1.49
C PHE A 576 2.45 12.49 2.05
N SER A 577 2.57 11.50 2.93
CA SER A 577 1.48 10.83 3.63
C SER A 577 1.01 11.64 4.84
N TYR A 578 -0.12 11.24 5.42
CA TYR A 578 -0.78 11.96 6.52
C TYR A 578 0.09 12.13 7.77
N ASP A 579 0.91 11.14 8.10
CA ASP A 579 1.86 11.10 9.20
C ASP A 579 3.02 12.08 8.97
N PHE A 580 3.62 12.06 7.77
CA PHE A 580 4.64 13.06 7.41
C PHE A 580 4.05 14.47 7.41
N LEU A 581 2.83 14.66 6.91
CA LEU A 581 2.15 15.95 6.94
C LEU A 581 1.82 16.41 8.38
N ALA A 582 1.47 15.49 9.28
CA ALA A 582 1.28 15.77 10.70
C ALA A 582 2.58 16.22 11.36
N TYR A 583 3.69 15.55 11.06
CA TYR A 583 5.03 15.97 11.50
C TYR A 583 5.37 17.40 11.06
N LEU A 584 4.99 17.81 9.84
CA LEU A 584 5.16 19.19 9.39
C LEU A 584 4.29 20.18 10.16
N VAL A 585 3.09 19.80 10.59
CA VAL A 585 2.24 20.66 11.45
C VAL A 585 2.93 20.91 12.79
N GLU A 586 3.51 19.89 13.39
CA GLU A 586 4.24 19.99 14.67
C GLU A 586 5.47 20.90 14.53
N ALA A 587 6.32 20.65 13.53
CA ALA A 587 7.49 21.47 13.24
C ALA A 587 7.13 22.94 12.97
N TYR A 588 6.09 23.19 12.18
CA TYR A 588 5.59 24.54 11.94
C TYR A 588 5.11 25.21 13.24
N THR A 589 4.38 24.47 14.08
CA THR A 589 3.86 24.97 15.37
C THR A 589 5.00 25.34 16.32
N GLU A 590 6.04 24.52 16.40
CA GLU A 590 7.25 24.83 17.17
C GLU A 590 7.93 26.09 16.65
N GLN A 591 8.09 26.20 15.33
CA GLN A 591 8.77 27.33 14.71
C GLN A 591 8.06 28.65 14.95
N ILE A 592 6.73 28.70 14.82
CA ILE A 592 5.97 29.93 15.06
C ILE A 592 5.85 30.27 16.55
N THR A 593 5.95 29.26 17.42
CA THR A 593 5.99 29.48 18.88
C THR A 593 7.30 30.14 19.30
N ALA A 594 8.42 29.66 18.75
CA ALA A 594 9.75 30.22 18.99
C ALA A 594 9.94 31.57 18.28
N ASN A 595 9.45 31.69 17.04
CA ASN A 595 9.56 32.88 16.20
C ASN A 595 8.19 33.27 15.59
N PRO A 596 7.34 34.01 16.33
CA PRO A 596 6.00 34.40 15.87
C PRO A 596 5.95 35.22 14.58
N LYS A 597 7.08 35.73 14.08
CA LYS A 597 7.14 36.43 12.78
C LYS A 597 7.13 35.48 11.59
N SER A 598 7.43 34.20 11.80
CA SER A 598 7.37 33.16 10.76
C SER A 598 5.94 32.67 10.51
N ALA A 599 4.97 33.07 11.34
CA ALA A 599 3.57 32.69 11.17
C ALA A 599 2.97 33.31 9.90
N ASP A 600 2.43 32.45 9.04
CA ASP A 600 1.61 32.80 7.90
C ASP A 600 0.12 32.70 8.28
N ALA A 601 -0.62 33.79 8.05
CA ALA A 601 -2.05 33.87 8.35
C ALA A 601 -2.89 32.88 7.53
N GLN A 602 -2.41 32.42 6.37
CA GLN A 602 -3.10 31.38 5.59
C GLN A 602 -3.13 30.02 6.30
N PHE A 603 -2.26 29.82 7.29
CA PHE A 603 -2.09 28.58 8.05
C PHE A 603 -2.51 28.73 9.52
N GLU A 604 -3.29 29.76 9.87
CA GLU A 604 -3.80 29.97 11.24
C GLU A 604 -4.63 28.77 11.75
N ASP A 605 -5.39 28.14 10.86
CA ASP A 605 -6.22 26.97 11.16
C ASP A 605 -5.50 25.63 10.89
N TRP A 606 -4.23 25.61 10.47
CA TRP A 606 -3.52 24.36 10.17
C TRP A 606 -3.18 23.61 11.46
N ASN A 607 -3.77 22.43 11.64
CA ASN A 607 -3.70 21.63 12.87
C ASN A 607 -3.75 20.12 12.53
N LEU A 608 -3.56 19.24 13.52
CA LEU A 608 -3.50 17.77 13.33
C LEU A 608 -4.84 17.12 12.93
N GLY A 609 -5.97 17.81 13.15
CA GLY A 609 -7.32 17.25 13.00
C GLY A 609 -7.61 16.59 11.64
N PRO A 610 -7.22 17.17 10.49
CA PRO A 610 -7.35 16.48 9.21
C PRO A 610 -6.49 15.20 9.10
N ALA A 611 -5.25 15.20 9.58
CA ALA A 611 -4.43 13.97 9.57
C ALA A 611 -5.05 12.87 10.45
N GLU A 612 -5.47 13.22 11.66
CA GLU A 612 -6.22 12.31 12.56
C GLU A 612 -7.51 11.82 11.89
N ARG A 613 -8.26 12.71 11.23
CA ARG A 613 -9.57 12.39 10.62
C ARG A 613 -9.47 11.50 9.38
N PHE A 614 -8.54 11.79 8.48
CA PHE A 614 -8.43 11.08 7.21
C PHE A 614 -7.52 9.85 7.29
N GLY A 615 -6.50 9.86 8.17
CA GLY A 615 -5.47 8.82 8.22
C GLY A 615 -4.83 8.60 6.84
N THR A 616 -4.66 7.33 6.46
CA THR A 616 -4.17 6.93 5.12
C THR A 616 -5.04 7.42 3.94
N GLY A 617 -6.21 8.02 4.22
CA GLY A 617 -7.04 8.72 3.25
C GLY A 617 -6.55 10.12 2.87
N LEU A 618 -5.49 10.64 3.50
CA LEU A 618 -4.87 11.94 3.22
C LEU A 618 -3.42 11.78 2.74
N ARG A 619 -3.14 12.35 1.57
CA ARG A 619 -1.79 12.44 1.01
C ARG A 619 -1.72 13.55 -0.04
N VAL A 620 -0.52 14.08 -0.24
CA VAL A 620 -0.22 15.06 -1.29
C VAL A 620 1.05 14.69 -2.08
N ASN A 621 1.12 15.16 -3.31
CA ASN A 621 2.30 15.19 -4.14
C ASN A 621 3.23 16.34 -3.71
N GLY A 622 4.27 15.98 -2.98
CA GLY A 622 5.25 16.92 -2.44
C GLY A 622 6.08 17.59 -3.54
N PHE A 623 6.44 16.90 -4.63
CA PHE A 623 7.42 17.41 -5.60
C PHE A 623 6.89 17.49 -7.03
N ASN A 624 7.12 18.64 -7.66
CA ASN A 624 7.10 18.72 -9.13
C ASN A 624 8.39 18.13 -9.68
N ALA A 625 8.30 17.10 -10.54
CA ALA A 625 9.45 16.54 -11.25
C ALA A 625 9.62 17.19 -12.63
N TYR A 626 10.87 17.38 -13.08
CA TYR A 626 11.20 18.02 -14.36
C TYR A 626 12.19 17.18 -15.16
N ARG A 627 12.12 17.26 -16.49
CA ARG A 627 13.11 16.67 -17.39
C ARG A 627 14.46 17.40 -17.27
N MET A 628 15.54 16.64 -17.10
CA MET A 628 16.90 17.18 -17.15
C MET A 628 17.23 17.74 -18.53
N GLY A 629 17.74 18.98 -18.56
CA GLY A 629 18.11 19.70 -19.78
C GLY A 629 16.96 20.40 -20.51
N GLU A 630 15.70 20.26 -20.07
CA GLU A 630 14.56 20.88 -20.73
C GLU A 630 14.52 22.40 -20.51
N PRO A 631 14.49 23.21 -21.59
CA PRO A 631 14.64 24.67 -21.49
C PRO A 631 13.40 25.39 -20.95
N HIS A 632 12.20 24.81 -21.06
CA HIS A 632 10.95 25.44 -20.64
C HIS A 632 10.54 25.10 -19.20
N ASN A 633 11.20 24.11 -18.60
CA ASN A 633 10.94 23.56 -17.27
C ASN A 633 9.46 23.26 -17.03
N ILE A 634 8.84 22.53 -17.95
CA ILE A 634 7.48 22.05 -17.75
C ILE A 634 7.52 20.90 -16.74
N PRO A 635 6.76 20.96 -15.61
CA PRO A 635 6.67 19.81 -14.73
C PRO A 635 6.10 18.62 -15.50
N LEU A 636 6.73 17.46 -15.35
CA LEU A 636 6.45 16.26 -16.13
C LEU A 636 4.99 15.79 -16.03
N HIS A 637 4.32 16.08 -14.90
CA HIS A 637 2.90 15.82 -14.69
C HIS A 637 1.98 16.61 -15.66
N PHE A 638 2.44 17.71 -16.23
CA PHE A 638 1.68 18.50 -17.20
C PHE A 638 2.21 18.36 -18.63
N ALA A 639 3.17 17.47 -18.86
CA ALA A 639 3.79 17.23 -20.15
C ALA A 639 3.23 15.97 -20.81
N TYR A 640 2.83 16.10 -22.07
CA TYR A 640 2.38 14.97 -22.88
C TYR A 640 3.55 14.28 -23.56
N GLU A 641 3.68 12.97 -23.34
CA GLU A 641 4.77 12.17 -23.92
C GLU A 641 4.25 10.83 -24.46
N ALA A 642 4.18 10.73 -25.79
CA ALA A 642 3.75 9.52 -26.46
C ALA A 642 4.78 8.39 -26.36
N ALA A 643 4.29 7.16 -26.37
CA ALA A 643 5.10 5.98 -26.68
C ALA A 643 5.51 5.95 -28.16
N ASP A 644 6.41 5.03 -28.52
CA ASP A 644 6.90 4.90 -29.89
C ASP A 644 6.03 4.00 -30.77
N CYS A 645 5.26 3.10 -30.14
CA CYS A 645 4.22 2.29 -30.77
C CYS A 645 3.18 1.90 -29.72
N ARG A 646 1.91 1.86 -30.12
CA ARG A 646 0.79 1.33 -29.32
C ARG A 646 0.26 0.06 -29.98
N ILE A 647 -0.07 -0.97 -29.21
CA ILE A 647 -0.65 -2.23 -29.71
C ILE A 647 -1.90 -2.65 -28.92
N TRP A 648 -2.72 -3.54 -29.49
CA TRP A 648 -3.85 -4.17 -28.80
C TRP A 648 -3.49 -5.53 -28.20
N TYR A 649 -4.11 -5.90 -27.08
CA TYR A 649 -4.06 -7.27 -26.58
C TYR A 649 -4.83 -8.21 -27.51
N THR A 650 -4.20 -9.34 -27.89
CA THR A 650 -4.89 -10.49 -28.46
C THR A 650 -5.27 -11.50 -27.37
N PRO A 651 -6.19 -12.45 -27.64
CA PRO A 651 -6.57 -13.44 -26.64
C PRO A 651 -5.39 -14.22 -26.05
N GLU A 652 -4.42 -14.59 -26.88
CA GLU A 652 -3.23 -15.36 -26.50
C GLU A 652 -2.30 -14.55 -25.59
N MET A 653 -2.13 -13.25 -25.85
CA MET A 653 -1.28 -12.35 -25.05
C MET A 653 -1.76 -12.12 -23.61
N ILE A 654 -3.03 -12.42 -23.32
CA ILE A 654 -3.57 -12.39 -21.96
C ILE A 654 -3.35 -13.72 -21.25
N ALA A 655 -3.44 -14.84 -21.97
CA ALA A 655 -3.24 -16.18 -21.42
C ALA A 655 -1.76 -16.51 -21.18
N ASP A 656 -0.88 -15.96 -22.02
CA ASP A 656 0.56 -16.22 -22.01
C ASP A 656 1.33 -14.92 -22.30
N ASP A 657 2.03 -14.41 -21.29
CA ASP A 657 2.86 -13.21 -21.45
C ASP A 657 4.02 -13.43 -22.44
N THR A 658 4.46 -14.67 -22.68
CA THR A 658 5.47 -15.00 -23.71
C THR A 658 4.97 -14.67 -25.12
N ALA A 659 3.67 -14.81 -25.38
CA ALA A 659 3.08 -14.41 -26.66
C ALA A 659 3.15 -12.88 -26.85
N LEU A 660 2.95 -12.11 -25.78
CA LEU A 660 3.12 -10.66 -25.80
C LEU A 660 4.59 -10.28 -25.97
N TRP A 661 5.50 -10.86 -25.20
CA TRP A 661 6.93 -10.57 -25.29
C TRP A 661 7.50 -10.90 -26.66
N ASN A 662 7.05 -11.99 -27.30
CA ASN A 662 7.38 -12.30 -28.69
C ASN A 662 6.92 -11.21 -29.66
N ARG A 663 5.68 -10.71 -29.51
CA ARG A 663 5.19 -9.58 -30.32
C ARG A 663 6.03 -8.33 -30.10
N VAL A 664 6.39 -8.04 -28.85
CA VAL A 664 7.21 -6.87 -28.50
C VAL A 664 8.62 -7.00 -29.07
N ALA A 665 9.25 -8.18 -28.97
CA ALA A 665 10.56 -8.46 -29.56
C ALA A 665 10.55 -8.30 -31.09
N GLU A 666 9.51 -8.81 -31.76
CA GLU A 666 9.33 -8.64 -33.21
C GLU A 666 9.28 -7.15 -33.57
N LEU A 667 8.46 -6.36 -32.87
CA LEU A 667 8.30 -4.94 -33.13
C LEU A 667 9.58 -4.13 -32.85
N ALA A 668 10.24 -4.42 -31.73
CA ALA A 668 11.37 -3.65 -31.25
C ALA A 668 12.68 -3.97 -31.98
N PHE A 669 12.90 -5.24 -32.35
CA PHE A 669 14.21 -5.72 -32.81
C PHE A 669 14.20 -6.25 -34.25
N SER A 670 13.04 -6.62 -34.81
CA SER A 670 12.94 -7.09 -36.21
C SER A 670 12.29 -6.07 -37.15
N ASN A 671 11.21 -5.41 -36.71
CA ASN A 671 10.41 -4.50 -37.55
C ASN A 671 10.80 -3.02 -37.36
N ARG A 672 11.95 -2.76 -36.73
CA ARG A 672 12.45 -1.42 -36.44
C ARG A 672 13.43 -0.95 -37.52
N ASP A 673 13.13 0.18 -38.15
CA ASP A 673 14.06 0.90 -39.04
C ASP A 673 14.56 2.18 -38.33
N GLY A 674 15.80 2.14 -37.83
CA GLY A 674 16.36 3.21 -37.02
C GLY A 674 15.57 3.40 -35.73
N ASN A 675 14.87 4.52 -35.58
CA ASN A 675 14.05 4.82 -34.40
C ASN A 675 12.55 4.67 -34.66
N VAL A 676 12.15 4.03 -35.76
CA VAL A 676 10.74 3.89 -36.13
C VAL A 676 10.38 2.41 -36.16
N ILE A 677 9.30 2.05 -35.48
CA ILE A 677 8.68 0.73 -35.59
C ILE A 677 7.67 0.79 -36.74
N ASP A 678 7.90 0.03 -37.81
CA ASP A 678 7.01 -0.03 -38.97
C ASP A 678 6.29 -1.38 -38.99
N SER A 679 5.05 -1.41 -38.49
CA SER A 679 4.29 -2.64 -38.35
C SER A 679 2.78 -2.38 -38.41
N PRO A 680 1.98 -3.25 -39.06
CA PRO A 680 0.52 -3.15 -39.05
C PRO A 680 -0.10 -3.36 -37.66
N TYR A 681 0.66 -3.92 -36.70
CA TYR A 681 0.20 -4.10 -35.33
C TYR A 681 0.35 -2.84 -34.47
N CYS A 682 1.18 -1.87 -34.90
CA CYS A 682 1.14 -0.56 -34.28
C CYS A 682 -0.16 0.14 -34.71
N VAL A 683 -0.98 0.53 -33.74
CA VAL A 683 -2.24 1.24 -33.96
C VAL A 683 -2.01 2.42 -34.89
N GLU A 684 -2.91 2.62 -35.86
CA GLU A 684 -2.81 3.69 -36.84
C GLU A 684 -2.56 5.05 -36.16
N GLY A 685 -1.49 5.73 -36.57
CA GLY A 685 -1.10 7.03 -36.03
C GLY A 685 -0.41 7.00 -34.65
N SER A 686 -0.10 5.83 -34.10
CA SER A 686 0.60 5.71 -32.81
C SER A 686 2.12 5.86 -32.86
N THR A 687 2.72 5.77 -34.05
CA THR A 687 4.17 5.92 -34.25
C THR A 687 4.52 7.33 -34.73
N LYS A 688 5.77 7.75 -34.55
CA LYS A 688 6.31 9.05 -35.02
C LYS A 688 5.64 10.30 -34.43
N HIS A 689 5.01 10.19 -33.28
CA HIS A 689 4.49 11.36 -32.58
C HIS A 689 5.64 12.31 -32.21
N PRO A 690 5.55 13.64 -32.41
CA PRO A 690 6.67 14.56 -32.17
C PRO A 690 7.25 14.59 -30.75
N THR A 691 6.54 14.06 -29.76
CA THR A 691 7.02 13.92 -28.36
C THR A 691 7.66 12.56 -28.06
N SER A 692 7.69 11.64 -29.03
CA SER A 692 8.35 10.34 -28.90
C SER A 692 9.69 10.29 -29.66
N ILE A 693 10.52 9.30 -29.35
CA ILE A 693 11.85 9.11 -29.95
C ILE A 693 11.70 8.82 -31.46
N SER A 694 10.67 8.05 -31.82
CA SER A 694 10.30 7.78 -33.21
C SER A 694 9.84 9.00 -33.99
N GLY A 695 9.32 10.03 -33.31
CA GLY A 695 9.02 11.34 -33.92
C GLY A 695 10.20 12.28 -34.01
N GLY A 696 11.35 11.90 -33.44
CA GLY A 696 12.59 12.68 -33.50
C GLY A 696 12.76 13.69 -32.36
N VAL A 697 12.08 13.51 -31.23
CA VAL A 697 12.35 14.29 -30.02
C VAL A 697 13.83 14.15 -29.63
N ARG A 698 14.43 15.26 -29.18
CA ARG A 698 15.84 15.30 -28.79
C ARG A 698 15.97 15.00 -27.30
N GLN A 699 17.14 14.50 -26.90
CA GLN A 699 17.50 14.41 -25.49
C GLN A 699 17.41 15.79 -24.84
N GLY A 700 16.78 15.87 -23.67
CA GLY A 700 16.49 17.11 -22.96
C GLY A 700 15.36 17.95 -23.59
N ASP A 701 14.58 17.42 -24.52
CA ASP A 701 13.41 18.09 -25.11
C ASP A 701 12.15 17.27 -24.80
N LEU A 702 11.02 17.94 -24.54
CA LEU A 702 9.71 17.30 -24.40
C LEU A 702 8.96 17.25 -25.74
N GLY A 703 9.48 17.92 -26.77
CA GLY A 703 8.81 18.10 -28.04
C GLY A 703 7.59 19.02 -27.92
N PRO A 704 6.84 19.20 -29.03
CA PRO A 704 5.65 20.03 -29.05
C PRO A 704 4.59 19.54 -28.06
N GLN A 705 4.26 20.37 -27.07
CA GLN A 705 3.20 20.11 -26.10
C GLN A 705 1.82 20.40 -26.69
N THR A 706 1.49 19.74 -27.80
CA THR A 706 0.20 19.78 -28.47
C THR A 706 -0.28 18.34 -28.65
N PRO A 707 -0.98 17.78 -27.63
CA PRO A 707 -1.45 16.40 -27.69
C PRO A 707 -2.37 16.16 -28.89
N PRO A 708 -2.42 14.93 -29.43
CA PRO A 708 -3.36 14.60 -30.49
C PRO A 708 -4.79 14.66 -29.95
N LYS A 709 -5.75 14.97 -30.82
CA LYS A 709 -7.17 15.08 -30.42
C LYS A 709 -7.72 13.81 -29.76
N SER A 710 -7.20 12.64 -30.11
CA SER A 710 -7.60 11.37 -29.51
C SER A 710 -7.11 11.17 -28.08
N ALA A 711 -6.08 11.90 -27.62
CA ALA A 711 -5.57 11.78 -26.25
C ALA A 711 -6.59 12.30 -25.21
N PHE A 712 -7.36 13.33 -25.54
CA PHE A 712 -8.32 13.94 -24.63
C PHE A 712 -9.49 12.99 -24.27
N PRO A 713 -10.12 13.16 -23.09
CA PRO A 713 -11.37 12.49 -22.75
C PRO A 713 -12.47 12.79 -23.79
N GLN A 714 -13.17 11.77 -24.27
CA GLN A 714 -14.28 11.93 -25.22
C GLN A 714 -15.60 12.32 -24.53
N TYR A 715 -15.71 11.96 -23.24
CA TYR A 715 -16.86 12.24 -22.40
C TYR A 715 -16.44 13.15 -21.26
N THR A 716 -17.33 14.07 -20.92
CA THR A 716 -17.19 14.98 -19.78
C THR A 716 -18.39 14.77 -18.86
N GLY A 717 -18.17 14.82 -17.54
CA GLY A 717 -19.30 14.98 -16.60
C GLY A 717 -19.64 13.77 -15.73
N TRP A 718 -18.69 13.30 -14.93
CA TRP A 718 -19.04 12.68 -13.65
C TRP A 718 -19.18 13.76 -12.57
N ILE A 719 -20.32 13.75 -11.87
CA ILE A 719 -20.59 14.62 -10.72
C ILE A 719 -21.58 13.93 -9.77
N LEU A 720 -21.23 13.83 -8.50
CA LEU A 720 -21.97 13.12 -7.45
C LEU A 720 -23.00 13.99 -6.71
N ASN A 721 -24.01 13.30 -6.17
CA ASN A 721 -24.96 13.71 -5.11
C ASN A 721 -25.25 15.21 -4.95
N GLY A 722 -26.11 15.74 -5.83
CA GLY A 722 -26.80 17.01 -5.60
C GLY A 722 -26.00 18.27 -5.96
N THR A 723 -24.68 18.20 -6.12
CA THR A 723 -23.91 19.30 -6.72
C THR A 723 -23.92 19.13 -8.22
N SER A 724 -24.63 19.98 -8.96
CA SER A 724 -24.29 20.13 -10.38
C SER A 724 -22.99 20.92 -10.46
N LEU A 725 -21.85 20.26 -10.71
CA LEU A 725 -20.67 20.93 -11.28
C LEU A 725 -21.11 21.49 -12.64
N THR A 726 -21.57 22.73 -12.61
CA THR A 726 -21.87 23.46 -13.84
C THR A 726 -20.56 23.93 -14.46
N GLN A 727 -20.56 24.22 -15.76
CA GLN A 727 -19.45 24.88 -16.47
C GLN A 727 -19.01 26.22 -15.84
N LYS A 728 -19.79 26.75 -14.87
CA LYS A 728 -19.46 27.92 -14.05
C LYS A 728 -18.53 27.58 -12.88
N ASN A 729 -18.56 26.34 -12.37
CA ASN A 729 -17.75 25.84 -11.26
C ASN A 729 -16.47 25.14 -11.74
N LEU A 730 -16.48 24.58 -12.96
CA LEU A 730 -15.32 23.91 -13.58
C LEU A 730 -14.31 24.86 -14.21
N GLY A 731 -14.33 26.15 -13.84
CA GLY A 731 -13.70 27.19 -14.63
C GLY A 731 -14.40 27.33 -15.98
N ARG A 732 -14.72 28.56 -16.35
CA ARG A 732 -15.17 28.81 -17.73
C ARG A 732 -14.04 28.36 -18.66
N ALA A 733 -14.33 27.48 -19.60
CA ALA A 733 -13.59 27.38 -20.86
C ALA A 733 -13.76 28.69 -21.65
N HIS A 734 -13.30 29.80 -21.09
CA HIS A 734 -13.17 31.08 -21.76
C HIS A 734 -11.83 31.07 -22.47
N GLY A 735 -11.81 30.48 -23.66
CA GLY A 735 -10.69 30.59 -24.57
C GLY A 735 -9.47 29.75 -24.17
N PHE A 736 -8.95 29.01 -25.14
CA PHE A 736 -7.69 28.26 -25.08
C PHE A 736 -7.71 27.01 -24.18
N GLY A 737 -8.27 25.94 -24.74
CA GLY A 737 -8.04 24.55 -24.34
C GLY A 737 -8.60 23.63 -25.42
N PRO A 738 -7.77 22.88 -26.18
CA PRO A 738 -8.20 22.11 -27.32
C PRO A 738 -8.88 20.80 -26.87
N GLY A 739 -10.14 20.90 -26.44
CA GLY A 739 -11.00 19.74 -26.12
C GLY A 739 -12.48 19.97 -26.45
N VAL A 740 -12.87 21.20 -26.78
CA VAL A 740 -14.21 21.48 -27.33
C VAL A 740 -14.20 21.10 -28.80
N LEU A 741 -14.79 19.95 -29.12
CA LEU A 741 -15.14 19.63 -30.50
C LEU A 741 -16.01 20.77 -31.06
N GLU A 742 -15.40 21.60 -31.91
CA GLU A 742 -16.11 22.48 -32.83
C GLU A 742 -17.05 21.60 -33.69
N GLY A 743 -18.30 21.43 -33.28
CA GLY A 743 -19.30 20.72 -34.09
C GLY A 743 -20.35 19.92 -33.33
N GLY A 744 -20.95 20.50 -32.30
CA GLY A 744 -22.08 19.88 -31.57
C GLY A 744 -23.20 20.88 -31.33
N GLY A 745 -23.75 21.45 -32.40
CA GLY A 745 -24.93 22.30 -32.31
C GLY A 745 -26.14 21.51 -31.81
N TYR A 746 -26.45 21.61 -30.52
CA TYR A 746 -27.81 21.37 -30.05
C TYR A 746 -28.63 22.62 -30.35
N SER A 747 -29.47 22.47 -31.36
CA SER A 747 -30.48 23.42 -31.79
C SER A 747 -31.44 23.75 -30.65
N ASP A 748 -31.37 24.97 -30.14
CA ASP A 748 -32.49 25.62 -29.47
C ASP A 748 -33.55 25.97 -30.52
N ASP A 749 -34.48 25.05 -30.72
CA ASP A 749 -35.80 25.36 -31.25
C ASP A 749 -36.55 26.16 -30.18
N ASN A 750 -36.54 27.50 -30.29
CA ASN A 750 -37.77 28.29 -30.35
C ASN A 750 -37.52 29.80 -30.36
N ASP A 751 -37.99 30.38 -31.46
CA ASP A 751 -38.78 31.60 -31.51
C ASP A 751 -38.08 32.95 -31.75
N SER A 752 -38.24 33.39 -33.00
CA SER A 752 -38.54 34.76 -33.43
C SER A 752 -37.47 35.84 -33.31
N GLY A 753 -36.98 36.33 -34.47
CA GLY A 753 -36.35 37.65 -34.48
C GLY A 753 -35.38 37.99 -35.61
N ASN A 754 -35.80 37.87 -36.87
CA ASN A 754 -35.59 38.88 -37.92
C ASN A 754 -34.25 39.69 -37.95
N LYS A 755 -33.47 39.47 -39.02
CA LYS A 755 -32.63 40.43 -39.81
C LYS A 755 -31.14 40.08 -39.97
N SER A 756 -30.84 39.58 -41.17
CA SER A 756 -29.82 40.07 -42.11
C SER A 756 -28.65 40.93 -41.60
N GLY A 757 -27.42 40.49 -41.91
CA GLY A 757 -26.35 41.39 -42.33
C GLY A 757 -24.97 41.12 -41.74
N SER A 758 -24.15 40.39 -42.52
CA SER A 758 -22.72 40.58 -42.78
C SER A 758 -21.76 40.86 -41.61
N ASP A 759 -20.78 39.96 -41.48
CA ASP A 759 -19.35 40.21 -41.23
C ASP A 759 -18.99 41.54 -40.57
N LYS A 760 -18.53 41.49 -39.32
CA LYS A 760 -17.29 42.17 -38.90
C LYS A 760 -16.89 41.83 -37.48
N ASP A 761 -15.68 41.32 -37.43
CA ASP A 761 -14.65 41.51 -36.41
C ASP A 761 -14.95 40.92 -35.03
N ASP A 762 -14.22 39.84 -34.76
CA ASP A 762 -13.81 39.34 -33.46
C ASP A 762 -13.35 40.50 -32.57
N ALA A 763 -14.32 41.16 -31.94
CA ALA A 763 -14.06 42.07 -30.85
C ALA A 763 -13.64 41.19 -29.67
N VAL A 764 -12.34 40.91 -29.59
CA VAL A 764 -11.65 40.38 -28.43
C VAL A 764 -12.16 41.15 -27.22
N VAL A 765 -13.02 40.52 -26.43
CA VAL A 765 -13.55 41.12 -25.20
C VAL A 765 -12.42 41.06 -24.19
N ILE A 766 -11.58 42.10 -24.19
CA ILE A 766 -10.59 42.30 -23.15
C ILE A 766 -11.36 42.52 -21.85
N ASP A 767 -11.18 41.62 -20.88
CA ASP A 767 -11.71 41.81 -19.54
C ASP A 767 -11.11 43.11 -18.96
N PRO A 768 -11.92 44.15 -18.74
CA PRO A 768 -11.41 45.44 -18.29
C PRO A 768 -10.84 45.36 -16.87
N VAL A 769 -11.27 44.40 -16.03
CA VAL A 769 -10.74 44.18 -14.68
C VAL A 769 -9.39 43.48 -14.75
N ALA A 770 -9.26 42.43 -15.55
CA ALA A 770 -7.97 41.75 -15.75
C ALA A 770 -6.93 42.68 -16.39
N LEU A 771 -7.33 43.49 -17.38
CA LEU A 771 -6.47 44.50 -17.98
C LEU A 771 -6.07 45.57 -16.96
N GLN A 772 -6.98 45.98 -16.06
CA GLN A 772 -6.67 46.98 -15.05
C GLN A 772 -5.74 46.42 -13.99
N ASN A 773 -6.00 45.22 -13.45
CA ASN A 773 -5.11 44.53 -12.52
C ASN A 773 -3.71 44.35 -13.12
N PHE A 774 -3.62 43.95 -14.40
CA PHE A 774 -2.34 43.83 -15.10
C PHE A 774 -1.63 45.18 -15.26
N LYS A 775 -2.36 46.25 -15.60
CA LYS A 775 -1.80 47.62 -15.68
C LYS A 775 -1.31 48.11 -14.32
N ASP A 776 -2.08 47.88 -13.26
CA ASP A 776 -1.75 48.31 -11.90
C ASP A 776 -0.47 47.61 -11.43
N MET A 777 -0.41 46.27 -11.60
CA MET A 777 0.77 45.45 -11.29
C MET A 777 2.02 45.86 -12.08
N CYS A 778 1.86 46.22 -13.36
CA CYS A 778 2.97 46.70 -14.19
C CYS A 778 3.38 48.14 -13.87
N SER A 779 2.46 48.99 -13.41
CA SER A 779 2.72 50.39 -13.09
C SER A 779 3.62 50.58 -11.86
N GLU A 780 3.70 49.57 -11.01
CA GLU A 780 4.58 49.56 -9.83
C GLU A 780 6.07 49.41 -10.21
N SER A 781 6.39 48.89 -11.40
CA SER A 781 7.77 48.47 -11.74
C SER A 781 8.27 48.83 -13.13
N ILE A 782 7.42 49.28 -14.07
CA ILE A 782 7.79 49.46 -15.48
C ILE A 782 7.24 50.79 -16.04
N THR A 783 8.11 51.64 -16.60
CA THR A 783 7.75 52.97 -17.12
C THR A 783 7.60 53.02 -18.65
N GLU A 784 6.59 53.80 -19.06
CA GLU A 784 6.27 54.38 -20.38
C GLU A 784 6.17 53.44 -21.59
N GLU A 785 7.22 52.74 -22.03
CA GLU A 785 7.23 52.02 -23.33
C GLU A 785 7.83 50.60 -23.26
N GLN A 786 8.41 50.19 -22.14
CA GLN A 786 9.09 48.88 -22.00
C GLN A 786 8.13 47.68 -22.04
N TRP A 787 6.86 47.87 -21.69
CA TRP A 787 5.86 46.79 -21.69
C TRP A 787 5.63 46.21 -23.09
N PHE A 788 5.68 47.05 -24.14
CA PHE A 788 5.42 46.62 -25.51
C PHE A 788 6.54 45.72 -26.05
N VAL A 789 7.79 46.01 -25.70
CA VAL A 789 8.95 45.20 -26.13
C VAL A 789 8.94 43.82 -25.48
N LYS A 790 8.59 43.70 -24.19
CA LYS A 790 8.45 42.40 -23.52
C LYS A 790 7.29 41.58 -24.11
N LEU A 791 6.18 42.22 -24.47
CA LEU A 791 5.05 41.54 -25.12
C LEU A 791 5.43 40.95 -26.48
N MET A 792 6.27 41.64 -27.24
CA MET A 792 6.76 41.18 -28.55
C MET A 792 7.78 40.03 -28.45
N CYS A 793 8.50 39.92 -27.33
CA CYS A 793 9.46 38.84 -27.09
C CYS A 793 8.84 37.57 -26.50
N LEU A 794 7.61 37.62 -26.00
CA LEU A 794 6.91 36.47 -25.38
C LEU A 794 5.98 35.72 -26.35
N ARG A 795 5.84 36.16 -27.59
CA ARG A 795 5.23 35.30 -28.63
C ARG A 795 6.28 34.32 -29.11
N GLY A 796 6.09 33.05 -28.75
CA GLY A 796 7.00 31.91 -28.89
C GLY A 796 7.55 31.55 -30.28
N ASP A 797 7.49 32.44 -31.26
CA ASP A 797 8.29 32.34 -32.49
C ASP A 797 9.56 33.18 -32.33
N GLY A 798 10.34 32.86 -31.28
CA GLY A 798 11.64 33.44 -30.98
C GLY A 798 12.72 32.99 -31.96
N MET A 799 12.58 33.37 -33.24
CA MET A 799 13.72 33.49 -34.14
C MET A 799 14.64 34.61 -33.64
N CYS A 800 15.52 34.30 -32.69
CA CYS A 800 16.74 35.07 -32.46
C CYS A 800 17.86 34.41 -33.26
N VAL A 801 17.99 34.81 -34.53
CA VAL A 801 19.06 34.34 -35.41
C VAL A 801 20.40 34.91 -34.95
N SER A 802 21.36 34.04 -34.64
CA SER A 802 22.79 34.30 -34.87
C SER A 802 23.49 33.02 -35.33
N PRO A 803 24.13 33.01 -36.53
CA PRO A 803 24.64 31.81 -37.17
C PRO A 803 26.17 31.75 -37.13
N THR A 804 26.74 30.90 -36.27
CA THR A 804 28.04 30.24 -36.51
C THR A 804 28.36 29.30 -35.34
N HIS A 805 28.07 28.01 -35.49
CA HIS A 805 29.01 26.92 -35.17
C HIS A 805 28.40 25.58 -35.59
N LEU A 806 28.19 25.50 -36.91
CA LEU A 806 28.34 24.23 -37.62
C LEU A 806 29.85 24.01 -37.82
N THR A 807 30.26 22.74 -37.76
CA THR A 807 31.46 22.18 -38.40
C THR A 807 32.78 22.17 -37.61
N ARG A 808 32.98 21.09 -36.87
CA ARG A 808 34.22 20.28 -36.84
C ARG A 808 33.82 18.88 -36.36
N TYR A 809 33.28 18.01 -37.22
CA TYR A 809 33.92 17.41 -38.40
C TYR A 809 35.18 16.62 -38.02
N LEU A 810 34.98 15.28 -38.02
CA LEU A 810 35.93 14.22 -38.33
C LEU A 810 36.93 13.82 -37.23
N LEU A 811 36.99 12.53 -36.95
CA LEU A 811 38.02 11.58 -37.44
C LEU A 811 37.77 10.21 -36.74
N ARG A 812 37.43 9.14 -37.48
CA ARG A 812 38.37 8.09 -38.00
C ARG A 812 39.05 7.32 -36.84
N THR A 813 39.09 5.99 -36.73
CA THR A 813 39.13 4.88 -37.72
C THR A 813 39.19 3.54 -36.97
N SER A 814 38.60 2.50 -37.56
CA SER A 814 38.68 1.07 -37.22
C SER A 814 40.07 0.44 -37.41
N PRO A 815 40.38 -0.65 -36.70
CA PRO A 815 40.83 -1.90 -37.36
C PRO A 815 40.25 -3.19 -36.72
N PRO A 816 40.49 -4.38 -37.33
CA PRO A 816 39.50 -5.46 -37.38
C PRO A 816 39.90 -6.79 -36.72
N SER A 817 38.88 -7.63 -36.55
CA SER A 817 38.81 -9.09 -36.76
C SER A 817 39.99 -9.98 -36.34
N LEU A 818 39.71 -11.00 -35.53
CA LEU A 818 40.22 -12.37 -35.72
C LEU A 818 39.31 -13.38 -35.00
N SER A 819 38.86 -14.34 -35.80
CA SER A 819 38.06 -15.55 -35.55
C SER A 819 38.93 -16.75 -35.08
N PRO A 820 38.47 -18.02 -35.13
CA PRO A 820 37.64 -18.72 -34.15
C PRO A 820 38.29 -20.05 -33.67
N SER A 821 37.76 -20.67 -32.61
CA SER A 821 37.79 -22.13 -32.41
C SER A 821 36.97 -22.46 -31.16
N THR A 822 35.73 -22.94 -31.26
CA THR A 822 35.34 -24.36 -31.43
C THR A 822 35.99 -25.30 -30.41
N PHE A 823 35.32 -25.52 -29.28
CA PHE A 823 35.41 -26.80 -28.56
C PHE A 823 34.01 -27.25 -28.13
N SER A 824 33.48 -28.19 -28.90
CA SER A 824 32.54 -29.22 -28.46
C SER A 824 33.16 -30.00 -27.31
N THR A 825 32.41 -30.45 -26.30
CA THR A 825 31.81 -31.80 -26.27
C THR A 825 31.16 -32.09 -24.91
N THR A 826 29.97 -32.70 -24.99
CA THR A 826 29.38 -33.72 -24.08
C THR A 826 28.76 -33.28 -22.75
N VAL A 827 27.46 -33.07 -22.86
CA VAL A 827 26.40 -33.63 -22.02
C VAL A 827 26.78 -34.97 -21.36
N THR A 828 26.78 -35.00 -20.03
CA THR A 828 26.55 -36.20 -19.23
C THR A 828 25.32 -35.98 -18.38
N GLY A 829 24.26 -36.73 -18.67
CA GLY A 829 23.04 -36.73 -17.88
C GLY A 829 23.23 -37.37 -16.51
N SER A 830 22.42 -36.92 -15.56
CA SER A 830 22.11 -37.68 -14.35
C SER A 830 20.69 -37.36 -13.87
N ARG A 831 19.80 -38.30 -14.19
CA ARG A 831 18.67 -38.80 -13.40
C ARG A 831 18.05 -37.85 -12.35
N THR A 832 16.85 -37.38 -12.72
CA THR A 832 15.69 -37.09 -11.85
C THR A 832 15.72 -37.87 -10.53
N MET A 833 16.08 -37.20 -9.44
CA MET A 833 15.64 -37.56 -8.11
C MET A 833 14.20 -37.09 -7.97
N LYS A 834 13.29 -38.04 -7.76
CA LYS A 834 11.94 -37.75 -7.28
C LYS A 834 12.09 -36.98 -5.96
N THR A 835 11.62 -35.74 -5.94
CA THR A 835 11.47 -34.91 -4.76
C THR A 835 10.72 -35.71 -3.70
N MET A 836 11.35 -35.86 -2.53
CA MET A 836 10.73 -36.47 -1.36
C MET A 836 9.52 -35.63 -0.97
N ALA A 837 8.37 -36.28 -0.75
CA ALA A 837 7.19 -35.63 -0.20
C ALA A 837 7.57 -34.87 1.09
N SER A 838 7.22 -33.58 1.13
CA SER A 838 7.62 -32.66 2.18
C SER A 838 7.04 -33.06 3.54
N LYS A 839 7.91 -33.08 4.53
CA LYS A 839 7.63 -33.35 5.95
C LYS A 839 6.68 -32.30 6.55
N ALA A 840 5.76 -32.71 7.43
CA ALA A 840 4.92 -31.77 8.18
C ALA A 840 5.79 -30.96 9.16
N ARG A 841 5.70 -29.62 9.15
CA ARG A 841 6.42 -28.78 10.12
C ARG A 841 5.65 -28.74 11.44
N ILE A 842 6.40 -28.71 12.54
CA ILE A 842 5.84 -28.54 13.89
C ILE A 842 5.98 -27.06 14.24
N ARG A 843 4.89 -26.41 14.61
CA ARG A 843 4.86 -25.03 15.09
C ARG A 843 4.45 -25.01 16.55
N ILE A 844 5.14 -24.24 17.37
CA ILE A 844 4.89 -24.16 18.82
C ILE A 844 4.58 -22.72 19.20
N VAL A 845 3.43 -22.48 19.81
CA VAL A 845 3.01 -21.15 20.26
C VAL A 845 2.83 -21.18 21.77
N PHE A 846 3.44 -20.22 22.45
CA PHE A 846 3.45 -20.13 23.91
C PHE A 846 2.68 -18.92 24.39
N ASP A 847 1.93 -19.11 25.46
CA ASP A 847 1.64 -18.02 26.37
C ASP A 847 2.89 -17.64 27.21
N TRP A 848 2.90 -16.43 27.76
CA TRP A 848 4.03 -15.89 28.50
C TRP A 848 3.98 -16.21 30.00
N ASP A 849 3.07 -15.58 30.75
CA ASP A 849 3.11 -15.59 32.20
C ASP A 849 2.47 -16.85 32.80
N GLY A 850 3.10 -17.47 33.78
CA GLY A 850 2.67 -18.78 34.31
C GLY A 850 2.99 -19.97 33.38
N THR A 851 3.12 -19.71 32.08
CA THR A 851 3.50 -20.67 31.04
C THR A 851 5.02 -20.74 30.83
N LEU A 852 5.62 -19.73 30.17
CA LEU A 852 7.08 -19.61 30.01
C LEU A 852 7.76 -19.17 31.31
N THR A 853 7.07 -18.36 32.12
CA THR A 853 7.52 -18.03 33.48
C THR A 853 6.93 -19.01 34.51
N THR A 854 7.55 -19.11 35.69
CA THR A 854 7.06 -19.99 36.77
C THR A 854 5.88 -19.43 37.55
N ARG A 855 5.56 -18.14 37.39
CA ARG A 855 4.52 -17.39 38.12
C ARG A 855 4.06 -16.21 37.29
N ASP A 856 2.86 -15.71 37.57
CA ASP A 856 2.38 -14.40 37.09
C ASP A 856 3.42 -13.31 37.39
N THR A 857 3.71 -12.49 36.38
CA THR A 857 4.70 -11.41 36.46
C THR A 857 4.09 -10.01 36.41
N LEU A 858 2.75 -9.85 36.32
CA LEU A 858 2.08 -8.58 35.98
C LEU A 858 2.40 -7.47 36.99
N HIS A 859 2.61 -7.87 38.24
CA HIS A 859 3.08 -7.00 39.33
C HIS A 859 4.45 -6.36 39.05
N VAL A 860 5.34 -7.03 38.29
CA VAL A 860 6.64 -6.50 37.88
C VAL A 860 6.44 -5.34 36.91
N VAL A 861 5.60 -5.53 35.88
CA VAL A 861 5.25 -4.49 34.91
C VAL A 861 4.60 -3.29 35.59
N ALA A 862 3.59 -3.51 36.44
CA ALA A 862 2.97 -2.44 37.20
C ALA A 862 3.99 -1.66 38.05
N ALA A 863 4.97 -2.35 38.66
CA ALA A 863 6.00 -1.72 39.47
C ALA A 863 6.96 -0.81 38.67
N ILE A 864 7.10 -1.01 37.35
CA ILE A 864 7.84 -0.09 36.47
C ILE A 864 7.14 1.27 36.46
N GLY A 865 5.83 1.27 36.14
CA GLY A 865 5.00 2.47 36.11
C GLY A 865 5.06 3.27 37.41
N TYR A 866 4.82 2.63 38.55
CA TYR A 866 4.87 3.31 39.85
C TYR A 866 6.26 3.84 40.24
N ARG A 867 7.35 3.14 39.86
CA ARG A 867 8.70 3.58 40.19
C ARG A 867 9.14 4.78 39.37
N THR A 868 8.81 4.80 38.08
CA THR A 868 9.11 5.91 37.18
C THR A 868 8.24 7.13 37.52
N ASN A 869 6.93 6.93 37.66
CA ASN A 869 5.95 7.99 37.89
C ASN A 869 5.78 8.38 39.38
N LYS A 870 6.66 7.94 40.30
CA LYS A 870 6.57 8.24 41.75
C LYS A 870 6.56 9.73 42.10
N HIS A 871 7.01 10.56 41.17
CA HIS A 871 7.18 12.00 41.33
C HIS A 871 5.92 12.81 40.94
N ARG A 872 4.91 12.16 40.31
CA ARG A 872 3.70 12.82 39.85
C ARG A 872 2.81 13.26 41.02
N VAL A 873 2.12 14.39 40.83
CA VAL A 873 1.18 14.98 41.80
C VAL A 873 -0.14 15.32 41.07
N PRO A 874 -1.28 14.72 41.47
CA PRO A 874 -1.41 13.69 42.50
C PRO A 874 -0.71 12.39 42.09
N PRO A 875 -0.23 11.58 43.06
CA PRO A 875 0.33 10.28 42.74
C PRO A 875 -0.75 9.38 42.11
N PRO A 876 -0.39 8.46 41.21
CA PRO A 876 -1.34 7.50 40.66
C PRO A 876 -2.04 6.71 41.77
N PRO A 877 -3.32 6.30 41.58
CA PRO A 877 -4.03 5.42 42.51
C PRO A 877 -3.22 4.14 42.76
N SER A 878 -3.35 3.54 43.95
CA SER A 878 -2.62 2.31 44.26
C SER A 878 -3.06 1.15 43.36
N TRP A 879 -2.18 0.19 43.10
CA TRP A 879 -2.52 -0.97 42.26
C TRP A 879 -3.73 -1.72 42.82
N ASP A 880 -3.82 -1.82 44.15
CA ASP A 880 -4.98 -2.39 44.85
C ASP A 880 -6.32 -1.69 44.50
N GLN A 881 -6.31 -0.37 44.23
CA GLN A 881 -7.52 0.34 43.81
C GLN A 881 -7.94 -0.04 42.39
N ILE A 882 -6.96 -0.16 41.48
CA ILE A 882 -7.20 -0.63 40.10
C ILE A 882 -7.75 -2.07 40.13
N VAL A 883 -7.12 -2.96 40.91
CA VAL A 883 -7.55 -4.35 41.09
C VAL A 883 -8.95 -4.43 41.70
N GLN A 884 -9.27 -3.64 42.74
CA GLN A 884 -10.62 -3.62 43.31
C GLN A 884 -11.68 -3.17 42.31
N ALA A 885 -11.35 -2.19 41.48
CA ALA A 885 -12.25 -1.68 40.46
C ALA A 885 -12.47 -2.72 39.34
N TYR A 886 -11.41 -3.43 38.93
CA TYR A 886 -11.51 -4.59 38.03
C TYR A 886 -12.40 -5.69 38.62
N MET A 887 -12.16 -6.10 39.87
CA MET A 887 -12.97 -7.14 40.53
C MET A 887 -14.45 -6.75 40.65
N ALA A 888 -14.74 -5.46 40.86
CA ALA A 888 -16.12 -4.95 40.88
C ALA A 888 -16.80 -5.04 39.51
N ASP A 889 -16.09 -4.74 38.43
CA ASP A 889 -16.61 -4.88 37.07
C ASP A 889 -16.77 -6.34 36.67
N TYR A 890 -15.78 -7.18 37.00
CA TYR A 890 -15.82 -8.62 36.77
C TYR A 890 -17.00 -9.27 37.51
N THR A 891 -17.20 -8.97 38.80
CA THR A 891 -18.33 -9.50 39.57
C THR A 891 -19.67 -9.03 39.01
N ARG A 892 -19.78 -7.75 38.62
CA ARG A 892 -21.00 -7.21 37.99
C ARG A 892 -21.31 -7.93 36.68
N HIS A 893 -20.30 -8.16 35.85
CA HIS A 893 -20.44 -8.87 34.59
C HIS A 893 -20.81 -10.34 34.82
N GLN A 894 -20.15 -11.02 35.74
CA GLN A 894 -20.42 -12.40 36.13
C GLN A 894 -21.85 -12.59 36.65
N ASP A 895 -22.35 -11.68 37.50
CA ASP A 895 -23.71 -11.72 38.04
C ASP A 895 -24.78 -11.50 36.96
N ALA A 896 -24.46 -10.69 35.94
CA ALA A 896 -25.36 -10.36 34.83
C ALA A 896 -25.36 -11.41 33.71
N TYR A 897 -24.22 -12.04 33.42
CA TYR A 897 -24.06 -12.93 32.28
C TYR A 897 -24.89 -14.21 32.42
N ARG A 898 -25.48 -14.67 31.31
CA ARG A 898 -26.21 -15.94 31.24
C ARG A 898 -25.72 -16.76 30.04
N PRO A 899 -25.54 -18.07 30.20
CA PRO A 899 -25.81 -18.87 31.40
C PRO A 899 -24.71 -18.76 32.48
N PRO A 900 -25.04 -18.99 33.77
CA PRO A 900 -24.04 -18.98 34.85
C PRO A 900 -23.05 -20.14 34.67
N SER A 901 -21.91 -20.09 35.37
CA SER A 901 -20.79 -21.02 35.16
C SER A 901 -21.20 -22.49 35.17
N GLN A 902 -21.96 -22.95 36.17
CA GLN A 902 -22.45 -24.33 36.30
C GLN A 902 -23.30 -24.85 35.12
N ASP A 903 -23.85 -23.94 34.32
CA ASP A 903 -24.71 -24.23 33.18
C ASP A 903 -23.98 -24.06 31.82
N ARG A 904 -22.80 -23.43 31.81
CA ARG A 904 -21.88 -23.42 30.64
C ARG A 904 -21.18 -24.78 30.54
N ARG A 905 -21.79 -25.74 29.85
CA ARG A 905 -21.30 -27.13 29.79
C ARG A 905 -20.73 -27.56 28.44
N THR A 906 -20.55 -26.62 27.51
CA THR A 906 -20.06 -26.88 26.16
C THR A 906 -19.01 -25.84 25.79
N ILE A 907 -18.06 -26.21 24.93
CA ILE A 907 -16.99 -25.31 24.46
C ILE A 907 -17.55 -23.97 23.96
N PRO A 908 -18.55 -23.91 23.04
CA PRO A 908 -19.05 -22.62 22.53
C PRO A 908 -19.64 -21.70 23.60
N LEU A 909 -20.27 -22.26 24.64
CA LEU A 909 -20.83 -21.46 25.74
C LEU A 909 -19.74 -20.85 26.61
N GLU A 910 -18.61 -21.55 26.76
CA GLU A 910 -17.47 -21.04 27.51
C GLU A 910 -16.67 -20.01 26.71
N SER A 911 -16.42 -20.27 25.42
CA SER A 911 -15.80 -19.31 24.50
C SER A 911 -16.58 -17.99 24.46
N ALA A 912 -17.92 -18.06 24.37
CA ALA A 912 -18.78 -16.87 24.42
C ALA A 912 -18.64 -16.10 25.75
N TRP A 913 -18.51 -16.80 26.88
CA TRP A 913 -18.27 -16.17 28.18
C TRP A 913 -16.92 -15.46 28.21
N LEU A 914 -15.85 -16.13 27.78
CA LEU A 914 -14.50 -15.55 27.74
C LEU A 914 -14.42 -14.34 26.80
N ALA A 915 -15.06 -14.41 25.63
CA ALA A 915 -15.18 -13.30 24.70
C ALA A 915 -15.94 -12.11 25.33
N SER A 916 -17.00 -12.38 26.10
CA SER A 916 -17.80 -11.33 26.75
C SER A 916 -17.02 -10.52 27.80
N LEU A 917 -15.88 -11.03 28.29
CA LEU A 917 -15.03 -10.31 29.24
C LEU A 917 -14.28 -9.14 28.62
N ARG A 918 -14.23 -9.02 27.27
CA ARG A 918 -13.52 -7.94 26.57
C ARG A 918 -13.81 -6.57 27.16
N GLY A 919 -15.09 -6.24 27.37
CA GLY A 919 -15.46 -4.93 27.93
C GLY A 919 -14.97 -4.71 29.37
N VAL A 920 -14.79 -5.77 30.15
CA VAL A 920 -14.20 -5.70 31.51
C VAL A 920 -12.70 -5.42 31.41
N GLU A 921 -12.00 -6.12 30.52
CA GLU A 921 -10.55 -5.98 30.28
C GLU A 921 -10.20 -4.59 29.76
N VAL A 922 -10.88 -4.13 28.71
CA VAL A 922 -10.67 -2.80 28.10
C VAL A 922 -10.87 -1.68 29.12
N ARG A 923 -11.92 -1.75 29.96
CA ARG A 923 -12.11 -0.78 31.05
C ARG A 923 -11.01 -0.84 32.11
N SER A 924 -10.42 -2.01 32.34
CA SER A 924 -9.29 -2.16 33.26
C SER A 924 -8.05 -1.46 32.73
N VAL A 925 -7.73 -1.69 31.46
CA VAL A 925 -6.62 -1.04 30.76
C VAL A 925 -6.85 0.47 30.69
N GLN A 926 -8.05 0.92 30.33
CA GLN A 926 -8.37 2.35 30.30
C GLN A 926 -8.17 3.02 31.65
N ARG A 927 -8.53 2.35 32.76
CA ARG A 927 -8.25 2.89 34.11
C ARG A 927 -6.77 3.05 34.40
N VAL A 928 -5.92 2.17 33.89
CA VAL A 928 -4.46 2.25 34.03
C VAL A 928 -3.91 3.43 33.23
N VAL A 929 -4.42 3.62 32.00
CA VAL A 929 -4.10 4.74 31.11
C VAL A 929 -4.54 6.07 31.73
N ASP A 930 -5.81 6.20 32.13
CA ASP A 930 -6.37 7.40 32.76
C ASP A 930 -5.65 7.75 34.09
N ALA A 931 -5.21 6.73 34.82
CA ALA A 931 -4.44 6.90 36.05
C ALA A 931 -3.02 7.42 35.80
N GLY A 932 -2.55 7.42 34.54
CA GLY A 932 -1.22 7.85 34.17
C GLY A 932 -0.11 7.00 34.79
N ILE A 933 -0.38 5.71 35.04
CA ILE A 933 0.56 4.79 35.73
C ILE A 933 1.85 4.63 34.92
N PHE A 934 1.78 4.67 33.60
CA PHE A 934 2.91 4.46 32.69
C PHE A 934 3.36 5.71 31.92
N ALA A 935 2.81 6.90 32.20
CA ALA A 935 2.99 8.08 31.35
C ALA A 935 4.44 8.51 31.11
N ASP A 936 5.30 8.44 32.14
CA ASP A 936 6.72 8.79 32.01
C ASP A 936 7.64 7.58 31.79
N VAL A 937 7.09 6.38 31.55
CA VAL A 937 7.90 5.17 31.32
C VAL A 937 8.49 5.25 29.92
N THR A 938 9.77 4.87 29.79
CA THR A 938 10.47 4.76 28.50
C THR A 938 10.83 3.31 28.19
N GLU A 939 11.22 3.01 26.95
CA GLU A 939 11.66 1.65 26.58
C GLU A 939 12.90 1.24 27.36
N GLY A 940 13.86 2.14 27.52
CA GLY A 940 15.02 1.92 28.38
C GLY A 940 14.65 1.64 29.86
N ASP A 941 13.52 2.16 30.35
CA ASP A 941 13.02 1.79 31.68
C ASP A 941 12.45 0.37 31.70
N VAL A 942 11.69 -0.01 30.66
CA VAL A 942 11.13 -1.36 30.50
C VAL A 942 12.25 -2.40 30.46
N TRP A 943 13.25 -2.20 29.59
CA TRP A 943 14.40 -3.10 29.45
C TRP A 943 15.19 -3.23 30.74
N ARG A 944 15.60 -2.10 31.34
CA ARG A 944 16.40 -2.10 32.57
C ARG A 944 15.70 -2.81 33.72
N GLU A 945 14.39 -2.61 33.86
CA GLU A 945 13.59 -3.23 34.92
C GLU A 945 13.29 -4.71 34.64
N ALA A 946 13.01 -5.09 33.39
CA ALA A 946 12.85 -6.48 32.97
C ALA A 946 14.12 -7.30 33.26
N GLU A 947 15.29 -6.80 32.84
CA GLU A 947 16.56 -7.44 33.13
C GLU A 947 16.84 -7.52 34.63
N GLY A 948 16.54 -6.45 35.37
CA GLY A 948 16.64 -6.42 36.83
C GLY A 948 15.76 -7.49 37.48
N ALA A 949 14.53 -7.64 37.02
CA ALA A 949 13.59 -8.62 37.53
C ALA A 949 14.04 -10.06 37.26
N VAL A 950 14.64 -10.34 36.11
CA VAL A 950 15.25 -11.64 35.81
C VAL A 950 16.48 -11.89 36.70
N ARG A 951 17.41 -10.94 36.79
CA ARG A 951 18.63 -11.06 37.63
C ARG A 951 18.32 -11.24 39.11
N ASN A 952 17.29 -10.55 39.62
CA ASN A 952 16.86 -10.64 41.02
C ASN A 952 16.00 -11.89 41.29
N GLY A 953 15.64 -12.65 40.25
CA GLY A 953 14.79 -13.83 40.35
C GLY A 953 13.34 -13.53 40.69
N GLU A 954 12.86 -12.32 40.38
CA GLU A 954 11.45 -11.93 40.41
C GLU A 954 10.71 -12.48 39.19
N VAL A 955 11.32 -12.38 38.00
CA VAL A 955 10.93 -13.12 36.80
C VAL A 955 11.81 -14.35 36.70
N ARG A 956 11.21 -15.54 36.74
CA ARG A 956 11.94 -16.82 36.57
C ARG A 956 11.32 -17.60 35.44
N LEU A 957 12.09 -17.85 34.39
CA LEU A 957 11.68 -18.76 33.32
C LEU A 957 11.61 -20.20 33.83
N ARG A 958 10.60 -20.91 33.35
CA ARG A 958 10.32 -22.31 33.70
C ARG A 958 11.42 -23.21 33.13
N GLU A 959 11.74 -24.28 33.83
CA GLU A 959 12.72 -25.24 33.32
C GLU A 959 12.28 -25.80 31.96
N GLY A 960 13.21 -25.82 31.00
CA GLY A 960 12.97 -26.22 29.62
C GLY A 960 12.58 -25.11 28.66
N TRP A 961 12.48 -23.85 29.10
CA TRP A 961 12.15 -22.72 28.22
C TRP A 961 13.12 -22.62 27.02
N TRP A 962 14.44 -22.76 27.26
CA TRP A 962 15.43 -22.69 26.19
C TRP A 962 15.37 -23.92 25.27
N ASP A 963 15.10 -25.09 25.86
CA ASP A 963 14.94 -26.33 25.10
C ASP A 963 13.78 -26.21 24.11
N VAL A 964 12.65 -25.59 24.50
CA VAL A 964 11.51 -25.42 23.59
C VAL A 964 11.70 -24.34 22.54
N LEU A 965 12.37 -23.23 22.86
CA LEU A 965 12.71 -22.19 21.88
C LEU A 965 13.68 -22.70 20.80
N THR A 966 14.47 -23.74 21.12
CA THR A 966 15.45 -24.34 20.20
C THR A 966 15.06 -25.73 19.66
N ALA A 967 14.04 -26.39 20.21
CA ALA A 967 13.63 -27.75 19.84
C ALA A 967 13.21 -27.89 18.37
N ALA A 968 12.85 -26.77 17.73
CA ALA A 968 12.36 -26.73 16.37
C ALA A 968 13.40 -26.20 15.36
N SER A 969 14.63 -25.92 15.80
CA SER A 969 15.79 -25.67 14.93
C SER A 969 16.28 -27.00 14.33
N PRO A 970 16.62 -27.06 13.03
CA PRO A 970 17.09 -28.29 12.42
C PRO A 970 18.37 -28.78 13.11
N GLY A 971 18.27 -29.93 13.79
CA GLY A 971 19.41 -30.53 14.48
C GLY A 971 20.62 -30.77 13.56
N PRO A 972 21.86 -30.74 14.08
CA PRO A 972 23.10 -30.71 13.30
C PRO A 972 23.44 -31.97 12.47
N ASP A 973 22.53 -32.95 12.35
CA ASP A 973 22.74 -34.15 11.53
C ASP A 973 22.38 -33.96 10.04
N ALA A 974 22.03 -32.75 9.62
CA ALA A 974 21.94 -32.39 8.21
C ALA A 974 23.33 -31.99 7.67
N GLY A 975 24.10 -32.97 7.20
CA GLY A 975 25.28 -32.71 6.37
C GLY A 975 26.62 -33.04 7.04
N ARG A 976 26.92 -34.34 7.12
CA ARG A 976 28.28 -34.84 7.33
C ARG A 976 29.14 -34.56 6.08
N GLY A 977 29.58 -33.32 5.93
CA GLY A 977 30.54 -32.86 4.91
C GLY A 977 31.54 -31.93 5.58
N SER A 978 32.69 -32.47 5.98
CA SER A 978 33.73 -31.69 6.66
C SER A 978 34.46 -30.77 5.67
N SER A 979 34.40 -29.47 5.90
CA SER A 979 35.49 -28.56 5.53
C SER A 979 35.58 -27.45 6.56
N HIS A 980 36.70 -27.42 7.28
CA HIS A 980 37.14 -26.31 8.10
C HIS A 980 37.10 -25.00 7.30
N VAL A 981 36.35 -24.02 7.76
CA VAL A 981 36.52 -22.61 7.37
C VAL A 981 36.67 -21.82 8.66
N GLU A 982 37.82 -21.16 8.78
CA GLU A 982 38.20 -20.28 9.88
C GLU A 982 37.31 -19.03 9.86
N CYS A 983 36.90 -18.59 11.05
CA CYS A 983 36.08 -17.41 11.27
C CYS A 983 36.87 -16.13 10.93
N ASP A 984 36.38 -15.35 9.98
CA ASP A 984 36.78 -13.97 9.72
C ASP A 984 35.66 -13.04 10.22
N GLU A 985 36.00 -12.09 11.09
CA GLU A 985 35.09 -11.24 11.90
C GLU A 985 34.51 -10.03 11.12
N SER A 986 34.29 -10.14 9.80
CA SER A 986 33.80 -9.00 9.00
C SER A 986 32.73 -9.31 7.95
N VAL A 987 32.07 -10.48 8.02
CA VAL A 987 30.94 -10.83 7.14
C VAL A 987 29.76 -11.34 7.97
N PRO A 988 28.56 -10.72 7.89
CA PRO A 988 27.37 -11.22 8.57
C PRO A 988 27.05 -12.64 8.07
N VAL A 989 26.93 -13.59 8.99
CA VAL A 989 26.52 -14.95 8.67
C VAL A 989 25.06 -14.91 8.19
N PRO A 990 24.74 -15.39 6.96
CA PRO A 990 23.39 -15.35 6.42
C PRO A 990 22.41 -16.12 7.30
N ALA A 991 21.22 -15.54 7.47
CA ALA A 991 20.08 -16.14 8.14
C ALA A 991 19.88 -17.59 7.68
N VAL A 992 19.77 -18.50 8.65
CA VAL A 992 19.34 -19.87 8.39
C VAL A 992 17.95 -19.79 7.77
N ALA A 993 17.87 -20.04 6.46
CA ALA A 993 16.64 -20.15 5.70
C ALA A 993 15.65 -21.09 6.42
N GLY A 994 14.55 -20.52 6.93
CA GLY A 994 13.49 -21.24 7.63
C GLY A 994 12.97 -20.43 8.81
N SER A 995 11.86 -19.72 8.59
CA SER A 995 11.08 -18.98 9.59
C SER A 995 10.95 -19.76 10.93
N PRO A 996 11.08 -19.08 12.09
CA PRO A 996 11.16 -19.74 13.37
C PRO A 996 9.84 -20.43 13.69
N SER A 997 9.94 -21.72 13.97
CA SER A 997 8.86 -22.63 14.30
C SER A 997 8.24 -22.38 15.69
N VAL A 998 8.57 -21.25 16.32
CA VAL A 998 8.16 -20.90 17.69
C VAL A 998 7.67 -19.44 17.74
N ALA A 999 6.59 -19.17 18.46
CA ALA A 999 6.05 -17.82 18.69
C ALA A 999 5.47 -17.67 20.11
N ILE A 1000 5.28 -16.42 20.55
CA ILE A 1000 4.63 -16.09 21.83
C ILE A 1000 3.35 -15.28 21.56
N ILE A 1001 2.25 -15.60 22.24
CA ILE A 1001 1.01 -14.82 22.25
C ILE A 1001 0.59 -14.57 23.70
N SER A 1002 0.42 -13.33 24.13
CA SER A 1002 0.01 -13.06 25.51
C SER A 1002 -0.93 -11.87 25.67
N VAL A 1003 -1.84 -11.95 26.65
CA VAL A 1003 -2.86 -10.92 26.95
C VAL A 1003 -2.31 -9.87 27.89
N ASN A 1004 -2.59 -8.58 27.67
CA ASN A 1004 -2.24 -7.50 28.61
C ASN A 1004 -0.73 -7.36 28.94
N TRP A 1005 0.15 -7.85 28.08
CA TRP A 1005 1.61 -7.81 28.26
C TRP A 1005 2.29 -6.89 27.24
N SER A 1006 3.47 -6.34 27.59
CA SER A 1006 4.34 -5.66 26.62
C SER A 1006 5.24 -6.65 25.88
N ALA A 1007 5.25 -6.59 24.56
CA ALA A 1007 6.17 -7.39 23.75
C ALA A 1007 7.64 -7.05 24.06
N ALA A 1008 7.98 -5.76 24.16
CA ALA A 1008 9.31 -5.29 24.58
C ALA A 1008 9.71 -5.83 25.97
N PHE A 1009 8.80 -5.85 26.95
CA PHE A 1009 9.07 -6.43 28.27
C PHE A 1009 9.37 -7.93 28.20
N ILE A 1010 8.60 -8.69 27.41
CA ILE A 1010 8.82 -10.13 27.19
C ILE A 1010 10.18 -10.35 26.54
N ARG A 1011 10.50 -9.62 25.47
CA ARG A 1011 11.77 -9.72 24.75
C ARG A 1011 12.96 -9.40 25.66
N ALA A 1012 12.87 -8.33 26.43
CA ALA A 1012 13.89 -7.95 27.40
C ALA A 1012 14.11 -9.03 28.47
N CYS A 1013 13.04 -9.66 28.96
CA CYS A 1013 13.15 -10.77 29.91
C CYS A 1013 13.84 -12.00 29.30
N LEU A 1014 13.47 -12.38 28.06
CA LEU A 1014 14.10 -13.49 27.34
C LEU A 1014 15.58 -13.21 27.07
N SER A 1015 15.91 -12.02 26.59
CA SER A 1015 17.29 -11.58 26.35
C SER A 1015 18.11 -11.65 27.65
N ALA A 1016 17.60 -11.07 28.74
CA ALA A 1016 18.25 -11.15 30.06
C ALA A 1016 18.45 -12.59 30.55
N ALA A 1017 17.48 -13.47 30.32
CA ALA A 1017 17.56 -14.86 30.74
C ALA A 1017 18.63 -15.66 29.98
N THR A 1018 18.91 -15.33 28.71
CA THR A 1018 20.04 -15.93 27.97
C THR A 1018 21.39 -15.61 28.62
N THR A 1019 21.55 -14.39 29.14
CA THR A 1019 22.80 -13.95 29.79
C THR A 1019 22.99 -14.48 31.21
N THR A 1020 21.90 -14.90 31.88
CA THR A 1020 21.90 -15.33 33.29
C THR A 1020 21.74 -16.85 33.47
N ALA A 1021 21.50 -17.59 32.38
CA ALA A 1021 21.29 -19.04 32.43
C ALA A 1021 22.45 -19.76 33.15
N PRO A 1022 22.19 -20.54 34.23
CA PRO A 1022 23.23 -21.28 34.93
C PRO A 1022 23.86 -22.35 34.02
N THR A 1023 25.18 -22.41 34.03
CA THR A 1023 26.06 -23.42 33.39
C THR A 1023 25.89 -24.85 33.95
N GLU A 1024 24.67 -25.30 34.30
CA GLU A 1024 24.40 -26.65 34.81
C GLU A 1024 23.81 -27.62 33.77
N ALA A 1025 23.61 -27.19 32.52
CA ALA A 1025 23.31 -28.10 31.40
C ALA A 1025 24.61 -28.71 30.80
N ALA A 1026 25.43 -29.35 31.64
CA ALA A 1026 26.69 -29.98 31.23
C ALA A 1026 26.55 -31.24 30.35
N ASP A 1027 25.35 -31.57 29.85
CA ASP A 1027 25.10 -32.78 29.04
C ASP A 1027 24.64 -32.51 27.58
N LEU A 1028 24.57 -31.25 27.14
CA LEU A 1028 24.37 -30.92 25.71
C LEU A 1028 25.70 -30.41 25.11
N LYS A 1029 26.25 -31.20 24.17
CA LYS A 1029 27.65 -31.10 23.68
C LYS A 1029 28.00 -29.88 22.81
N HIS A 1030 27.17 -28.85 22.73
CA HIS A 1030 27.52 -27.60 22.05
C HIS A 1030 26.76 -26.44 22.72
N GLU A 1031 27.45 -25.59 23.46
CA GLU A 1031 26.88 -24.29 23.84
C GLU A 1031 26.82 -23.38 22.60
N PRO A 1032 25.65 -22.79 22.27
CA PRO A 1032 25.57 -21.72 21.29
C PRO A 1032 26.33 -20.48 21.78
N SER A 1033 26.96 -19.74 20.87
CA SER A 1033 27.57 -18.45 21.20
C SER A 1033 26.52 -17.46 21.72
N SER A 1034 26.92 -16.46 22.52
CA SER A 1034 26.03 -15.38 22.98
C SER A 1034 25.33 -14.65 21.82
N GLN A 1035 26.01 -14.54 20.67
CA GLN A 1035 25.43 -14.00 19.43
C GLN A 1035 24.26 -14.86 18.93
N THR A 1036 24.43 -16.18 18.87
CA THR A 1036 23.36 -17.10 18.45
C THR A 1036 22.13 -17.01 19.35
N GLN A 1037 22.33 -16.84 20.66
CA GLN A 1037 21.22 -16.69 21.61
C GLN A 1037 20.43 -15.39 21.37
N ALA A 1038 21.13 -14.28 21.17
CA ALA A 1038 20.51 -12.99 20.84
C ALA A 1038 19.73 -13.06 19.52
N THR A 1039 20.29 -13.71 18.48
CA THR A 1039 19.61 -13.88 17.20
C THR A 1039 18.29 -14.65 17.34
N VAL A 1040 18.26 -15.74 18.13
CA VAL A 1040 17.03 -16.52 18.37
C VAL A 1040 15.97 -15.69 19.09
N VAL A 1041 16.36 -14.93 20.12
CA VAL A 1041 15.41 -14.09 20.86
C VAL A 1041 14.91 -12.94 20.00
N ASN A 1042 15.76 -12.28 19.22
CA ASN A 1042 15.38 -11.15 18.38
C ASN A 1042 14.49 -11.57 17.20
N SER A 1043 14.68 -12.78 16.66
CA SER A 1043 13.83 -13.31 15.58
C SER A 1043 12.52 -13.93 16.06
N LEU A 1044 12.27 -14.02 17.37
CA LEU A 1044 11.05 -14.64 17.91
C LEU A 1044 9.82 -13.72 17.71
N PRO A 1045 8.76 -14.17 17.03
CA PRO A 1045 7.49 -13.43 16.96
C PRO A 1045 6.83 -13.38 18.33
N ILE A 1046 6.55 -12.18 18.83
CA ILE A 1046 5.87 -11.94 20.11
C ILE A 1046 4.63 -11.07 19.85
N LEU A 1047 3.46 -11.70 19.89
CA LEU A 1047 2.17 -11.05 19.75
C LEU A 1047 1.65 -10.71 21.14
N ALA A 1048 1.84 -9.47 21.55
CA ALA A 1048 1.36 -8.94 22.82
C ALA A 1048 0.91 -7.47 22.63
N ASN A 1049 0.50 -6.81 23.70
CA ASN A 1049 0.22 -5.38 23.70
C ASN A 1049 1.54 -4.59 23.86
N ASN A 1050 1.49 -3.26 23.94
CA ASN A 1050 2.64 -2.42 24.29
C ASN A 1050 2.32 -1.52 25.50
N LEU A 1051 3.35 -1.21 26.30
CA LEU A 1051 3.27 -0.32 27.47
C LEU A 1051 3.56 1.14 27.13
N LEU A 1052 4.21 1.35 25.98
CA LEU A 1052 4.70 2.62 25.50
C LEU A 1052 4.00 2.92 24.18
N PRO A 1053 3.61 4.17 23.91
CA PRO A 1053 3.50 4.61 22.53
C PRO A 1053 4.84 4.32 21.86
N CYS A 1054 4.84 3.74 20.67
CA CYS A 1054 6.08 3.44 19.95
C CYS A 1054 6.93 4.71 19.89
N SER A 1055 8.15 4.64 20.41
CA SER A 1055 9.13 5.71 20.27
C SER A 1055 9.85 5.47 18.94
N PRO A 1056 10.09 6.48 18.08
CA PRO A 1056 10.59 6.30 16.71
C PRO A 1056 12.05 5.86 16.55
N ARG A 1057 12.61 5.09 17.50
CA ARG A 1057 14.07 4.93 17.63
C ARG A 1057 14.62 3.52 17.62
N ASP A 1058 13.84 2.44 17.61
CA ASP A 1058 14.41 1.10 17.64
C ASP A 1058 13.65 0.11 16.74
N ASN A 1059 14.37 -0.50 15.78
CA ASN A 1059 13.92 -1.58 14.86
C ASN A 1059 13.56 -2.88 15.62
N ASP A 1060 12.62 -2.86 16.56
CA ASP A 1060 12.24 -4.04 17.33
C ASP A 1060 11.23 -4.91 16.58
N TYR A 1061 11.61 -6.16 16.28
CA TYR A 1061 10.83 -7.21 15.60
C TYR A 1061 9.61 -7.71 16.42
N SER A 1062 9.03 -6.86 17.26
CA SER A 1062 7.74 -7.09 17.90
C SER A 1062 6.63 -6.96 16.87
N MET A 1063 6.29 -8.04 16.17
CA MET A 1063 5.05 -8.08 15.37
C MET A 1063 3.84 -7.85 16.29
N THR A 1064 3.38 -6.61 16.36
CA THR A 1064 2.06 -6.23 16.86
C THR A 1064 1.03 -6.71 15.85
N VAL A 1065 0.70 -8.00 15.89
CA VAL A 1065 -0.53 -8.45 15.27
C VAL A 1065 -1.66 -7.89 16.12
N THR A 1066 -2.13 -6.71 15.75
CA THR A 1066 -3.47 -6.26 16.13
C THR A 1066 -4.43 -7.29 15.54
N PRO A 1067 -5.14 -8.10 16.35
CA PRO A 1067 -6.24 -8.88 15.81
C PRO A 1067 -7.21 -7.89 15.13
N ALA A 1068 -7.76 -8.27 13.98
CA ALA A 1068 -8.60 -7.42 13.13
C ALA A 1068 -9.40 -6.38 13.93
N GLY A 1069 -9.03 -5.09 13.78
CA GLY A 1069 -9.70 -3.97 14.43
C GLY A 1069 -8.88 -3.12 15.43
N GLY A 1070 -7.54 -3.18 15.43
CA GLY A 1070 -6.69 -2.22 16.15
C GLY A 1070 -6.75 -2.27 17.69
N ALA A 1071 -7.50 -3.20 18.27
CA ALA A 1071 -7.69 -3.31 19.71
C ALA A 1071 -6.87 -4.50 20.24
N GLY A 1072 -5.99 -4.25 21.21
CA GLY A 1072 -5.02 -5.23 21.74
C GLY A 1072 -5.57 -6.61 22.15
N ILE A 1073 -4.66 -7.53 22.47
CA ILE A 1073 -4.96 -8.89 22.90
C ILE A 1073 -5.43 -8.86 24.36
N HIS A 1074 -6.72 -9.11 24.59
CA HIS A 1074 -7.35 -9.02 25.92
C HIS A 1074 -8.07 -10.29 26.35
N THR A 1075 -8.56 -11.09 25.42
CA THR A 1075 -9.42 -12.25 25.69
C THR A 1075 -8.89 -13.54 25.05
N SER A 1076 -9.51 -14.67 25.40
CA SER A 1076 -9.18 -15.96 24.77
C SER A 1076 -9.46 -15.99 23.27
N GLY A 1077 -10.53 -15.32 22.84
CA GLY A 1077 -10.84 -15.14 21.42
C GLY A 1077 -9.77 -14.34 20.67
N ASP A 1078 -9.16 -13.34 21.31
CA ASP A 1078 -8.07 -12.56 20.72
C ASP A 1078 -6.81 -13.39 20.53
N LYS A 1079 -6.46 -14.20 21.53
CA LYS A 1079 -5.35 -15.16 21.41
C LYS A 1079 -5.60 -16.15 20.27
N LEU A 1080 -6.83 -16.64 20.11
CA LEU A 1080 -7.18 -17.55 19.00
C LEU A 1080 -7.07 -16.83 17.64
N ALA A 1081 -7.54 -15.59 17.54
CA ALA A 1081 -7.40 -14.80 16.32
C ALA A 1081 -5.93 -14.55 15.95
N ALA A 1082 -5.09 -14.23 16.94
CA ALA A 1082 -3.64 -14.10 16.82
C ALA A 1082 -2.99 -15.42 16.35
N LEU A 1083 -3.38 -16.55 16.94
CA LEU A 1083 -2.92 -17.89 16.54
C LEU A 1083 -3.29 -18.21 15.09
N GLN A 1084 -4.53 -17.92 14.70
CA GLN A 1084 -5.03 -18.12 13.33
C GLN A 1084 -4.34 -17.18 12.34
N HIS A 1085 -3.98 -15.97 12.76
CA HIS A 1085 -3.19 -15.04 11.97
C HIS A 1085 -1.79 -15.62 11.70
N LEU A 1086 -1.06 -16.09 12.73
CA LEU A 1086 0.21 -16.79 12.56
C LEU A 1086 0.09 -18.00 11.62
N GLN A 1087 -1.01 -18.77 11.71
CA GLN A 1087 -1.24 -19.88 10.78
C GLN A 1087 -1.49 -19.44 9.33
N ARG A 1088 -2.10 -18.27 9.11
CA ARG A 1088 -2.36 -17.74 7.77
C ARG A 1088 -1.09 -17.21 7.11
N LEU A 1089 -0.29 -16.42 7.83
CA LEU A 1089 0.99 -15.90 7.34
C LEU A 1089 1.87 -17.04 6.80
N HIS A 1090 2.04 -18.11 7.59
CA HIS A 1090 2.89 -19.20 7.16
C HIS A 1090 2.31 -20.09 6.04
N ARG A 1091 0.97 -20.22 5.93
CA ARG A 1091 0.36 -20.94 4.79
C ARG A 1091 0.59 -20.23 3.46
N ASN A 1092 0.78 -18.91 3.50
CA ASN A 1092 1.14 -18.14 2.32
C ASN A 1092 2.64 -18.37 1.98
N GLU A 1093 3.54 -18.31 2.96
CA GLU A 1093 4.98 -18.62 2.76
C GLU A 1093 5.22 -20.03 2.16
N ASP A 1094 4.53 -21.06 2.67
CA ASP A 1094 4.67 -22.44 2.17
C ASP A 1094 4.08 -22.63 0.75
N ARG A 1095 3.10 -21.81 0.35
CA ARG A 1095 2.54 -21.82 -1.01
C ARG A 1095 3.49 -21.15 -2.00
N GLU A 1096 4.16 -20.09 -1.58
CA GLU A 1096 5.09 -19.32 -2.41
C GLU A 1096 6.40 -20.07 -2.62
N SER A 1097 6.97 -20.67 -1.57
CA SER A 1097 8.22 -21.46 -1.67
C SER A 1097 8.09 -22.77 -2.45
N ARG A 1098 6.88 -23.29 -2.70
CA ARG A 1098 6.67 -24.59 -3.37
C ARG A 1098 6.04 -24.54 -4.75
N GLY A 1099 5.44 -23.42 -5.17
CA GLY A 1099 4.85 -23.30 -6.51
C GLY A 1099 3.80 -24.38 -6.86
N GLU A 1100 3.20 -25.06 -5.89
CA GLU A 1100 2.25 -26.16 -6.12
C GLU A 1100 0.79 -25.74 -5.83
N SER A 1101 -0.05 -25.82 -6.85
CA SER A 1101 -1.49 -25.66 -6.79
C SER A 1101 -2.18 -26.90 -6.20
N GLN A 1102 -2.87 -26.73 -5.07
CA GLN A 1102 -3.87 -27.65 -4.53
C GLN A 1102 -3.46 -29.14 -4.39
N GLY A 1103 -2.27 -29.42 -3.84
CA GLY A 1103 -2.05 -30.69 -3.15
C GLY A 1103 -2.61 -30.62 -1.73
N GLU A 1104 -3.33 -31.64 -1.25
CA GLU A 1104 -3.63 -31.82 0.19
C GLU A 1104 -2.30 -31.98 0.94
N SER A 1105 -1.61 -30.88 1.25
CA SER A 1105 -0.45 -30.90 2.12
C SER A 1105 -0.92 -31.37 3.49
N GLN A 1106 -0.19 -32.31 4.07
CA GLN A 1106 -0.40 -32.74 5.45
C GLN A 1106 -0.10 -31.53 6.33
N GLY A 1107 -1.14 -30.76 6.68
CA GLY A 1107 -1.02 -29.44 7.32
C GLY A 1107 -0.10 -29.45 8.54
N ASP A 1108 0.59 -28.33 8.75
CA ASP A 1108 1.49 -28.14 9.88
C ASP A 1108 0.79 -28.44 11.20
N ILE A 1109 1.52 -29.07 12.12
CA ILE A 1109 1.00 -29.37 13.45
C ILE A 1109 1.25 -28.17 14.33
N VAL A 1110 0.18 -27.57 14.82
CA VAL A 1110 0.24 -26.46 15.76
C VAL A 1110 0.09 -26.95 17.19
N ILE A 1111 1.15 -26.76 17.97
CA ILE A 1111 1.18 -27.00 19.41
C ILE A 1111 0.98 -25.64 20.09
N TYR A 1112 -0.08 -25.49 20.87
CA TYR A 1112 -0.27 -24.30 21.71
C TYR A 1112 -0.06 -24.67 23.16
N VAL A 1113 0.71 -23.86 23.91
CA VAL A 1113 1.01 -24.09 25.31
C VAL A 1113 0.53 -22.89 26.14
N GLY A 1114 -0.31 -23.14 27.15
CA GLY A 1114 -0.84 -22.11 28.06
C GLY A 1114 -1.11 -22.64 29.46
N ASP A 1115 -1.63 -21.82 30.37
CA ASP A 1115 -1.87 -22.24 31.76
C ASP A 1115 -3.21 -21.76 32.36
N SER A 1116 -3.93 -20.88 31.67
CA SER A 1116 -5.08 -20.15 32.22
C SER A 1116 -6.35 -20.24 31.35
N PRO A 1117 -7.52 -19.80 31.84
CA PRO A 1117 -8.72 -19.69 31.00
C PRO A 1117 -8.56 -18.74 29.80
N THR A 1118 -7.60 -17.80 29.82
CA THR A 1118 -7.33 -16.95 28.66
C THR A 1118 -6.75 -17.75 27.49
N ASP A 1119 -6.23 -18.95 27.75
CA ASP A 1119 -5.70 -19.87 26.74
C ASP A 1119 -6.73 -20.86 26.21
N PHE A 1120 -7.94 -20.87 26.77
CA PHE A 1120 -8.95 -21.90 26.52
C PHE A 1120 -9.22 -22.11 25.02
N ASP A 1121 -9.51 -21.06 24.27
CA ASP A 1121 -9.87 -21.13 22.86
C ASP A 1121 -8.70 -21.63 21.99
N CYS A 1122 -7.47 -21.23 22.31
CA CYS A 1122 -6.27 -21.76 21.66
C CYS A 1122 -6.04 -23.24 22.00
N LEU A 1123 -6.18 -23.63 23.27
CA LEU A 1123 -5.97 -24.99 23.75
C LEU A 1123 -6.94 -25.99 23.12
N VAL A 1124 -8.21 -25.61 22.92
CA VAL A 1124 -9.22 -26.50 22.30
C VAL A 1124 -9.16 -26.50 20.78
N SER A 1125 -8.54 -25.48 20.16
CA SER A 1125 -8.46 -25.32 18.70
C SER A 1125 -7.14 -25.84 18.10
N ALA A 1126 -6.05 -25.85 18.86
CA ALA A 1126 -4.75 -26.34 18.40
C ALA A 1126 -4.75 -27.85 18.14
N ASP A 1127 -3.89 -28.34 17.23
CA ASP A 1127 -3.70 -29.78 16.99
C ASP A 1127 -3.19 -30.50 18.24
N VAL A 1128 -2.38 -29.80 19.03
CA VAL A 1128 -1.92 -30.21 20.35
C VAL A 1128 -2.03 -29.03 21.31
N GLY A 1129 -3.17 -28.89 21.98
CA GLY A 1129 -3.31 -27.97 23.12
C GLY A 1129 -2.66 -28.56 24.38
N VAL A 1130 -1.70 -27.86 24.96
CA VAL A 1130 -0.95 -28.27 26.16
C VAL A 1130 -1.15 -27.26 27.28
N CYS A 1131 -1.68 -27.69 28.43
CA CYS A 1131 -1.73 -26.87 29.63
C CYS A 1131 -0.58 -27.18 30.60
N VAL A 1132 0.08 -26.15 31.11
CA VAL A 1132 1.13 -26.27 32.14
C VAL A 1132 0.48 -26.43 33.51
N ARG A 1133 1.01 -27.33 34.35
CA ARG A 1133 0.49 -27.59 35.70
C ARG A 1133 1.59 -27.62 36.75
N ASP A 1134 1.46 -26.74 37.74
CA ASP A 1134 2.29 -26.73 38.94
C ASP A 1134 1.73 -27.68 40.02
N GLU A 1135 2.59 -28.06 40.97
CA GLU A 1135 2.18 -28.81 42.17
C GLU A 1135 2.57 -28.01 43.43
N PRO A 1136 1.58 -27.45 44.18
CA PRO A 1136 0.14 -27.45 43.89
C PRO A 1136 -0.22 -26.49 42.75
N LEU A 1137 -1.37 -26.73 42.10
CA LEU A 1137 -1.88 -25.90 41.00
C LEU A 1137 -2.08 -24.44 41.43
N GLY A 1138 -1.59 -23.54 40.56
CA GLY A 1138 -1.90 -22.11 40.61
C GLY A 1138 -3.39 -21.82 40.45
N SER A 1139 -3.81 -20.57 40.73
CA SER A 1139 -5.22 -20.16 40.62
C SER A 1139 -5.74 -20.28 39.19
N GLY A 1140 -5.02 -19.74 38.21
CA GLY A 1140 -5.39 -19.83 36.79
C GLY A 1140 -5.47 -21.28 36.29
N GLN A 1141 -4.46 -22.09 36.64
CA GLN A 1141 -4.43 -23.52 36.30
C GLN A 1141 -5.58 -24.32 36.92
N ARG A 1142 -5.98 -24.00 38.15
CA ARG A 1142 -7.13 -24.62 38.80
C ARG A 1142 -8.44 -24.24 38.12
N GLU A 1143 -8.62 -22.97 37.78
CA GLU A 1143 -9.81 -22.48 37.07
C GLU A 1143 -9.91 -23.07 35.67
N LEU A 1144 -8.78 -23.17 34.95
CA LEU A 1144 -8.71 -23.85 33.67
C LEU A 1144 -9.06 -25.34 33.81
N GLN A 1145 -8.53 -26.03 34.82
CA GLN A 1145 -8.88 -27.44 35.08
C GLN A 1145 -10.39 -27.61 35.33
N GLU A 1146 -10.96 -26.81 36.22
CA GLU A 1146 -12.40 -26.85 36.53
C GLU A 1146 -13.25 -26.55 35.28
N THR A 1147 -12.77 -25.64 34.43
CA THR A 1147 -13.43 -25.28 33.16
C THR A 1147 -13.37 -26.42 32.16
N LEU A 1148 -12.20 -27.01 31.91
CA LEU A 1148 -12.04 -28.16 31.01
C LEU A 1148 -12.90 -29.36 31.46
N GLU A 1149 -12.90 -29.67 32.76
CA GLU A 1149 -13.75 -30.74 33.31
C GLU A 1149 -15.24 -30.43 33.11
N ARG A 1150 -15.65 -29.19 33.36
CA ARG A 1150 -17.04 -28.74 33.24
C ARG A 1150 -17.55 -28.73 31.80
N VAL A 1151 -16.73 -28.36 30.82
CA VAL A 1151 -17.11 -28.37 29.39
C VAL A 1151 -16.94 -29.73 28.72
N GLY A 1152 -16.47 -30.74 29.47
CA GLY A 1152 -16.32 -32.12 28.98
C GLY A 1152 -15.06 -32.36 28.15
N VAL A 1153 -14.03 -31.51 28.28
CA VAL A 1153 -12.73 -31.72 27.64
C VAL A 1153 -11.88 -32.65 28.52
N GLU A 1154 -11.41 -33.76 27.95
CA GLU A 1154 -10.58 -34.72 28.67
C GLU A 1154 -9.14 -34.20 28.79
N VAL A 1155 -8.54 -34.30 29.98
CA VAL A 1155 -7.18 -33.82 30.23
C VAL A 1155 -6.24 -34.97 30.54
N LEU A 1156 -5.28 -35.23 29.66
CA LEU A 1156 -4.31 -36.34 29.74
C LEU A 1156 -2.88 -35.82 29.86
N ARG A 1157 -1.97 -36.58 30.48
CA ARG A 1157 -0.55 -36.18 30.49
C ARG A 1157 0.03 -36.32 29.07
N LEU A 1158 0.83 -35.34 28.63
CA LEU A 1158 1.43 -35.37 27.30
C LEU A 1158 2.32 -36.62 27.13
N ASP A 1159 1.90 -37.52 26.24
CA ASP A 1159 2.64 -38.71 25.84
C ASP A 1159 2.43 -38.97 24.35
N LEU A 1160 3.51 -39.21 23.60
CA LEU A 1160 3.45 -39.42 22.15
C LEU A 1160 2.63 -40.68 21.80
N GLY A 1161 2.73 -41.74 22.61
CA GLY A 1161 1.99 -42.98 22.38
C GLY A 1161 0.48 -42.77 22.51
N GLU A 1162 0.04 -42.12 23.57
CA GLU A 1162 -1.36 -41.75 23.79
C GLU A 1162 -1.87 -40.76 22.74
N TRP A 1163 -1.08 -39.76 22.32
CA TRP A 1163 -1.48 -38.81 21.27
C TRP A 1163 -1.66 -39.49 19.91
N VAL A 1164 -0.71 -40.34 19.49
CA VAL A 1164 -0.84 -41.13 18.24
C VAL A 1164 -2.07 -42.04 18.29
N ARG A 1165 -2.36 -42.63 19.45
CA ARG A 1165 -3.56 -43.46 19.66
C ARG A 1165 -4.84 -42.62 19.52
N PHE A 1166 -4.92 -41.49 20.20
CA PHE A 1166 -6.05 -40.56 20.12
C PHE A 1166 -6.31 -40.09 18.68
N ARG A 1167 -5.26 -39.71 17.95
CA ARG A 1167 -5.36 -39.32 16.53
C ARG A 1167 -5.90 -40.45 15.65
N ARG A 1168 -5.46 -41.69 15.87
CA ARG A 1168 -5.98 -42.87 15.15
C ARG A 1168 -7.44 -43.16 15.48
N GLU A 1169 -7.84 -43.01 16.74
CA GLU A 1169 -9.23 -43.22 17.18
C GLU A 1169 -10.16 -42.14 16.61
N SER A 1170 -9.77 -40.86 16.70
CA SER A 1170 -10.51 -39.72 16.12
C SER A 1170 -10.65 -39.83 14.59
N GLY A 1171 -9.57 -40.20 13.90
CA GLY A 1171 -9.62 -40.43 12.44
C GLY A 1171 -10.49 -41.62 12.01
N ARG A 1172 -10.66 -42.63 12.87
CA ARG A 1172 -11.61 -43.74 12.63
C ARG A 1172 -13.05 -43.31 12.85
N GLN A 1173 -13.31 -42.42 13.81
CA GLN A 1173 -14.65 -41.89 14.10
C GLN A 1173 -15.18 -41.08 12.91
N VAL A 1174 -14.34 -40.23 12.30
CA VAL A 1174 -14.67 -39.46 11.08
C VAL A 1174 -14.95 -40.38 9.87
N ARG A 1175 -14.30 -41.54 9.77
CA ARG A 1175 -14.54 -42.52 8.68
C ARG A 1175 -15.76 -43.43 8.92
N ALA A 1176 -16.19 -43.61 10.17
CA ALA A 1176 -17.28 -44.52 10.51
C ALA A 1176 -18.66 -43.84 10.46
N GLU A 1177 -18.74 -42.54 10.77
CA GLU A 1177 -19.98 -41.76 10.71
C GLU A 1177 -19.89 -40.74 9.58
N GLY A 1178 -20.32 -41.16 8.38
CA GLY A 1178 -20.58 -40.24 7.28
C GLY A 1178 -21.74 -39.31 7.65
N GLY A 1179 -21.44 -38.08 8.04
CA GLY A 1179 -22.41 -37.00 8.20
C GLY A 1179 -22.60 -36.50 9.63
N GLY A 1180 -22.35 -35.20 9.82
CA GLY A 1180 -22.91 -34.32 10.84
C GLY A 1180 -22.92 -34.84 12.29
N GLY A 1181 -21.91 -34.48 13.08
CA GLY A 1181 -21.96 -34.70 14.52
C GLY A 1181 -20.96 -33.83 15.28
N ASP A 1182 -21.47 -32.82 15.99
CA ASP A 1182 -20.79 -31.91 16.94
C ASP A 1182 -20.14 -32.60 18.16
N ASN A 1183 -19.74 -33.87 18.04
CA ASN A 1183 -19.19 -34.68 19.13
C ASN A 1183 -17.74 -35.11 18.87
N LYS A 1184 -16.93 -34.26 18.22
CA LYS A 1184 -15.48 -34.49 18.13
C LYS A 1184 -14.91 -34.40 19.54
N LYS A 1185 -14.46 -35.53 20.09
CA LYS A 1185 -13.88 -35.60 21.43
C LYS A 1185 -12.61 -34.74 21.46
N VAL A 1186 -12.61 -33.65 22.22
CA VAL A 1186 -11.44 -32.77 22.39
C VAL A 1186 -10.62 -33.25 23.60
N VAL A 1187 -9.30 -33.35 23.42
CA VAL A 1187 -8.34 -33.71 24.46
C VAL A 1187 -7.32 -32.59 24.58
N VAL A 1188 -7.17 -32.06 25.79
CA VAL A 1188 -6.08 -31.14 26.15
C VAL A 1188 -5.03 -31.94 26.91
N TRP A 1189 -3.76 -31.72 26.59
CA TRP A 1189 -2.64 -32.40 27.22
C TRP A 1189 -2.11 -31.57 28.37
N TRP A 1190 -1.48 -32.17 29.38
CA TRP A 1190 -0.82 -31.42 30.43
C TRP A 1190 0.63 -31.83 30.65
N VAL A 1191 1.47 -30.88 31.06
CA VAL A 1191 2.90 -31.05 31.38
C VAL A 1191 3.25 -30.39 32.72
N ALA A 1192 4.25 -30.90 33.42
CA ALA A 1192 4.77 -30.27 34.65
C ALA A 1192 5.89 -29.24 34.35
N ASP A 1193 6.65 -29.47 33.29
CA ASP A 1193 7.72 -28.58 32.82
C ASP A 1193 7.79 -28.56 31.28
N LEU A 1194 8.49 -27.56 30.73
CA LEU A 1194 8.57 -27.38 29.28
C LEU A 1194 9.49 -28.40 28.60
N ARG A 1195 10.34 -29.12 29.35
CA ARG A 1195 11.16 -30.21 28.80
C ARG A 1195 10.31 -31.39 28.36
N GLU A 1196 9.11 -31.57 28.93
CA GLU A 1196 8.14 -32.54 28.40
C GLU A 1196 7.67 -32.16 26.99
N VAL A 1197 7.44 -30.87 26.71
CA VAL A 1197 7.07 -30.38 25.38
C VAL A 1197 8.23 -30.56 24.40
N ALA A 1198 9.45 -30.13 24.76
CA ALA A 1198 10.63 -30.33 23.92
C ALA A 1198 10.88 -31.81 23.58
N ARG A 1199 10.75 -32.71 24.57
CA ARG A 1199 10.86 -34.16 24.36
C ARG A 1199 9.76 -34.71 23.46
N PHE A 1200 8.54 -34.21 23.58
CA PHE A 1200 7.43 -34.61 22.70
C PHE A 1200 7.71 -34.20 21.25
N VAL A 1201 8.15 -32.97 21.01
CA VAL A 1201 8.50 -32.43 19.68
C VAL A 1201 9.63 -33.24 19.04
N ASP A 1202 10.70 -33.49 19.77
CA ASP A 1202 11.82 -34.31 19.33
C ASP A 1202 11.41 -35.78 19.06
N ALA A 1203 10.59 -36.37 19.93
CA ALA A 1203 10.06 -37.72 19.73
C ALA A 1203 9.10 -37.81 18.54
N TYR A 1204 8.26 -36.81 18.32
CA TYR A 1204 7.37 -36.74 17.15
C TYR A 1204 8.20 -36.55 15.86
N GLY A 1205 9.21 -35.68 15.87
CA GLY A 1205 10.13 -35.51 14.75
C GLY A 1205 10.89 -36.79 14.38
N ARG A 1206 11.19 -37.67 15.35
CA ARG A 1206 11.70 -39.03 15.10
C ARG A 1206 10.63 -39.99 14.60
N TYR A 1207 9.44 -39.98 15.20
CA TYR A 1207 8.33 -40.85 14.80
C TYR A 1207 7.92 -40.59 13.34
N ASP A 1208 7.81 -39.33 12.95
CA ASP A 1208 7.50 -38.94 11.57
C ASP A 1208 8.58 -39.43 10.60
N ARG A 1209 9.88 -39.33 10.97
CA ARG A 1209 11.00 -39.90 10.21
C ARG A 1209 10.93 -41.42 10.01
N ASP A 1210 10.44 -42.16 11.00
CA ASP A 1210 10.35 -43.63 10.93
C ASP A 1210 9.11 -44.11 10.15
N VAL A 1211 8.08 -43.27 10.03
CA VAL A 1211 6.82 -43.56 9.33
C VAL A 1211 6.87 -43.16 7.85
N THR A 1212 7.54 -42.04 7.52
CA THR A 1212 7.88 -41.64 6.14
C THR A 1212 9.01 -42.49 5.58
#